data_AF-A0A2I4GBG6-F1
#
_entry.id   AF-A0A2I4GBG6-F1
#
_cell.length_a   1.000
_cell.length_b   1.000
_cell.length_c   1.000
_cell.angle_alpha   90.00
_cell.angle_beta   90.00
_cell.angle_gamma   90.00
#
_symmetry.space_group_name_H-M   'P 1'
#
loop_
_entity.id
_entity.type
_entity.pdbx_description
1 polymer ?
#
loop_
_entity_poly.entity_id
_entity_poly.type
_entity_poly.pdbx_seq_one_letter_code
_entity_poly.pdbx_strand_id
1 'polypeptide(L)'
;MKRVFEEISDEEWDNHSFKPSRVLGNHQKPPPPIEAFAYGSSNPQHSDRSCSDDCVDITDVLEKKCFDLEDEDVEVEGTRPTTNRGRRFVVDDEESNGDFNEFYEVKSSPEVQEDDENVDVVGKALHKCAKISTELKRELYGSSLTTCSRYAEVEASSVRIVTQDDIDAACRSEDSDFQPVLKPYQLVGVNFLLLLYQKGIGGAILADEMGLGKTIQAITYLTLLKHLNNDPGPHLIVCPASVLENWERELKKWCPSFSVIQYHGAARSAYSKELSSLAKAGLPPPFNVILVCYSLFERHSAKQKDDRKFLKRWQWSCVLMDEAHALKDKNSYRWKNLMSVARNANQRLMLTGTPLQNDLHELWSLLEFMMPDLFATEDVDLKKLLNADDMDLIGHMKSILGPFILRRLKSDVMQQLVPKIQRVEYVGMEKQQEDAYMEAIEEYRATSRAHIAKSSEINSNNLFGVLPRRQISNYFVQFRKIANHPLLVRHIYSDEDVVRFAKKLHPMGAFGFECNLDRVIDELKGYNDFSIHQLLLHYGVTATKGILSDKQVMLSAKCRALAELLPSLKQGGHRVLIFSQWTSMLDILEWTLDVIGVTYKRLDGSTQVSERQTIVDTFNNDTSIFACLLSTRAGGQGLNLTGADTVVIHDMDFNPQIDRQAEDRCHRIGQTKPVTIYRLVTKGTVDENVYEIAKRKLVLDAAVLESGMEMDNEGETSERTMGEILSSLLLG
;
A
#
# COMPACT_ATOMS: atom_id res chain seq x y z
N MET A 1 -19.50 8.97 -51.92
CA MET A 1 -20.21 10.23 -51.58
C MET A 1 -19.53 10.85 -50.36
N LYS A 2 -19.12 12.12 -50.42
CA LYS A 2 -18.71 12.86 -49.22
C LYS A 2 -19.97 13.09 -48.38
N ARG A 3 -19.95 12.77 -47.07
CA ARG A 3 -20.91 13.33 -46.12
C ARG A 3 -20.32 14.63 -45.61
N VAL A 4 -21.05 15.72 -45.82
CA VAL A 4 -20.76 17.02 -45.20
C VAL A 4 -21.20 16.90 -43.75
N PHE A 5 -20.35 17.34 -42.82
CA PHE A 5 -20.76 17.59 -41.45
C PHE A 5 -21.24 19.04 -41.39
N GLU A 6 -22.45 19.25 -40.88
CA GLU A 6 -22.91 20.58 -40.48
C GLU A 6 -22.44 20.82 -39.04
N GLU A 7 -21.79 21.95 -38.80
CA GLU A 7 -21.39 22.38 -37.45
C GLU A 7 -22.65 22.89 -36.72
N ILE A 8 -22.97 22.26 -35.60
CA ILE A 8 -24.09 22.64 -34.72
C ILE A 8 -23.74 23.96 -34.04
N SER A 9 -24.68 24.91 -34.05
CA SER A 9 -24.46 26.26 -33.52
C SER A 9 -24.56 26.32 -31.99
N ASP A 10 -23.95 27.35 -31.37
CA ASP A 10 -23.96 27.53 -29.91
C ASP A 10 -25.38 27.67 -29.33
N GLU A 11 -26.36 28.18 -30.11
CA GLU A 11 -27.77 28.29 -29.68
C GLU A 11 -28.53 26.95 -29.68
N GLU A 12 -28.02 25.92 -30.37
CA GLU A 12 -28.59 24.57 -30.36
C GLU A 12 -28.12 23.73 -29.16
N TRP A 13 -27.04 24.11 -28.50
CA TRP A 13 -26.57 23.47 -27.26
C TRP A 13 -27.55 23.66 -26.10
N ASP A 14 -28.11 24.86 -25.93
CA ASP A 14 -29.00 25.20 -24.80
C ASP A 14 -30.37 24.48 -24.85
N ASN A 15 -30.81 24.03 -26.03
CA ASN A 15 -32.12 23.39 -26.21
C ASN A 15 -32.06 21.85 -26.26
N HIS A 16 -30.87 21.25 -26.18
CA HIS A 16 -30.75 19.81 -26.29
C HIS A 16 -31.03 19.13 -24.94
N SER A 17 -32.24 18.59 -24.75
CA SER A 17 -32.52 17.70 -23.62
C SER A 17 -31.71 16.41 -23.81
N PHE A 18 -30.49 16.38 -23.30
CA PHE A 18 -29.63 15.21 -23.35
C PHE A 18 -30.36 14.02 -22.71
N LYS A 19 -30.59 12.97 -23.50
CA LYS A 19 -31.05 11.70 -22.95
C LYS A 19 -29.92 11.16 -22.09
N PRO A 20 -30.08 11.02 -20.75
CA PRO A 20 -29.09 10.33 -19.96
C PRO A 20 -28.93 8.92 -20.54
N SER A 21 -27.69 8.43 -20.53
CA SER A 21 -27.40 7.03 -20.78
C SER A 21 -28.08 6.19 -19.70
N ARG A 22 -29.35 5.81 -19.93
CA ARG A 22 -30.07 4.82 -19.12
C ARG A 22 -29.43 3.45 -19.32
N VAL A 23 -28.28 3.25 -18.66
CA VAL A 23 -27.63 1.96 -18.44
C VAL A 23 -27.95 1.48 -17.02
N LEU A 24 -29.20 1.69 -16.59
CA LEU A 24 -29.92 0.72 -15.74
C LEU A 24 -30.29 -0.53 -16.57
N GLY A 25 -29.30 -1.04 -17.32
CA GLY A 25 -29.42 -2.13 -18.27
C GLY A 25 -28.62 -3.34 -17.81
N ASN A 26 -29.25 -4.20 -17.02
CA ASN A 26 -28.91 -5.60 -16.74
C ASN A 26 -27.49 -5.99 -16.24
N HIS A 27 -26.56 -5.05 -16.05
CA HIS A 27 -25.27 -5.31 -15.39
C HIS A 27 -25.15 -4.64 -14.02
N GLN A 28 -26.16 -4.88 -13.17
CA GLN A 28 -26.00 -4.64 -11.73
C GLN A 28 -25.09 -5.74 -11.16
N LYS A 29 -23.95 -5.35 -10.57
CA LYS A 29 -23.20 -6.25 -9.67
C LYS A 29 -24.15 -6.66 -8.53
N PRO A 30 -24.16 -7.93 -8.09
CA PRO A 30 -24.85 -8.28 -6.86
C PRO A 30 -24.25 -7.47 -5.69
N PRO A 31 -25.03 -7.23 -4.61
CA PRO A 31 -24.46 -6.71 -3.37
C PRO A 31 -23.28 -7.58 -2.92
N PRO A 32 -22.34 -7.03 -2.12
CA PRO A 32 -21.18 -7.80 -1.65
C PRO A 32 -21.65 -9.12 -1.00
N PRO A 33 -20.96 -10.25 -1.27
CA PRO A 33 -21.40 -11.55 -0.77
C PRO A 33 -21.43 -11.52 0.76
N ILE A 34 -22.59 -11.82 1.34
CA ILE A 34 -22.78 -11.80 2.78
C ILE A 34 -22.09 -13.03 3.36
N GLU A 35 -20.86 -12.86 3.84
CA GLU A 35 -20.03 -13.96 4.38
C GLU A 35 -20.69 -14.68 5.57
N ALA A 36 -21.68 -14.06 6.23
CA ALA A 36 -22.43 -14.60 7.35
C ALA A 36 -23.45 -15.71 7.00
N PHE A 37 -23.78 -15.96 5.73
CA PHE A 37 -24.82 -16.94 5.33
C PHE A 37 -24.33 -18.10 4.45
N ALA A 38 -23.03 -18.21 4.19
CA ALA A 38 -22.47 -19.29 3.36
C ALA A 38 -22.16 -20.58 4.15
N TYR A 39 -23.21 -21.28 4.64
CA TYR A 39 -23.07 -22.69 5.06
C TYR A 39 -23.40 -23.63 3.89
N GLY A 40 -22.48 -24.55 3.60
CA GLY A 40 -22.53 -25.37 2.39
C GLY A 40 -23.56 -26.50 2.43
N SER A 41 -24.25 -26.70 1.31
CA SER A 41 -25.15 -27.84 1.09
C SER A 41 -24.37 -29.15 0.84
N SER A 42 -24.00 -29.84 1.93
CA SER A 42 -23.49 -31.22 1.84
C SER A 42 -24.65 -32.23 1.87
N ASN A 43 -25.01 -32.77 0.71
CA ASN A 43 -25.85 -33.97 0.59
C ASN A 43 -25.18 -35.18 1.27
N PRO A 44 -25.87 -35.91 2.17
CA PRO A 44 -25.50 -37.27 2.56
C PRO A 44 -26.49 -38.28 1.95
N GLN A 45 -25.99 -39.19 1.12
CA GLN A 45 -26.74 -40.42 0.78
C GLN A 45 -26.64 -41.43 1.92
N HIS A 46 -27.69 -42.25 2.07
CA HIS A 46 -27.88 -43.23 3.13
C HIS A 46 -26.73 -44.24 3.33
N SER A 47 -26.49 -44.60 4.59
CA SER A 47 -26.39 -46.01 5.02
C SER A 47 -26.63 -46.16 6.53
N ASP A 48 -27.45 -47.13 6.94
CA ASP A 48 -27.94 -47.30 8.31
C ASP A 48 -26.89 -47.76 9.33
N ARG A 49 -27.09 -47.38 10.62
CA ARG A 49 -27.10 -48.31 11.78
C ARG A 49 -27.62 -47.67 13.07
N SER A 50 -28.01 -48.54 14.00
CA SER A 50 -28.99 -48.35 15.09
C SER A 50 -28.43 -48.04 16.49
N CYS A 51 -29.35 -47.68 17.41
CA CYS A 51 -29.22 -47.55 18.89
C CYS A 51 -28.45 -46.33 19.42
N SER A 52 -28.80 -45.74 20.57
CA SER A 52 -29.96 -45.87 21.50
C SER A 52 -29.87 -44.74 22.56
N ASP A 53 -30.98 -44.40 23.23
CA ASP A 53 -31.15 -43.69 24.55
C ASP A 53 -30.04 -42.70 25.01
N ASP A 54 -30.34 -41.44 25.36
CA ASP A 54 -31.24 -41.06 26.46
C ASP A 54 -31.61 -39.56 26.43
N CYS A 55 -32.69 -39.18 27.12
CA CYS A 55 -33.11 -37.78 27.32
C CYS A 55 -32.40 -37.10 28.51
N VAL A 56 -32.31 -35.75 28.50
CA VAL A 56 -32.68 -34.83 29.61
C VAL A 56 -32.47 -33.36 29.15
N ASP A 57 -33.47 -32.50 29.37
CA ASP A 57 -33.42 -31.04 29.16
C ASP A 57 -32.59 -30.31 30.25
N ILE A 58 -32.10 -29.09 29.96
CA ILE A 58 -32.46 -27.82 30.69
C ILE A 58 -31.49 -26.63 30.39
N THR A 59 -32.10 -25.49 30.04
CA THR A 59 -31.64 -24.06 30.04
C THR A 59 -30.43 -23.55 29.22
N ASP A 60 -30.76 -22.68 28.25
CA ASP A 60 -30.32 -21.28 28.07
C ASP A 60 -28.98 -20.78 28.66
N VAL A 61 -28.08 -20.30 27.78
CA VAL A 61 -27.64 -18.88 27.73
C VAL A 61 -27.38 -18.50 26.26
N LEU A 62 -27.90 -17.35 25.82
CA LEU A 62 -27.63 -16.74 24.51
C LEU A 62 -26.43 -15.79 24.60
N GLU A 63 -25.37 -16.02 23.81
CA GLU A 63 -24.37 -14.98 23.51
C GLU A 63 -24.13 -14.80 22.01
N LYS A 64 -24.17 -13.53 21.59
CA LYS A 64 -23.98 -13.10 20.20
C LYS A 64 -22.50 -13.13 19.83
N LYS A 65 -22.09 -14.02 18.93
CA LYS A 65 -20.83 -13.87 18.19
C LYS A 65 -20.99 -12.79 17.12
N CYS A 66 -20.26 -11.69 17.26
CA CYS A 66 -19.92 -10.79 16.15
C CYS A 66 -18.46 -11.03 15.77
N PHE A 67 -18.12 -10.75 14.51
CA PHE A 67 -16.83 -11.12 13.92
C PHE A 67 -15.68 -10.24 14.44
N ASP A 68 -14.59 -10.88 14.83
CA ASP A 68 -13.32 -10.24 15.15
C ASP A 68 -12.51 -9.94 13.88
N LEU A 69 -11.98 -8.73 13.80
CA LEU A 69 -10.88 -8.33 12.92
C LEU A 69 -10.03 -7.30 13.65
N GLU A 70 -9.06 -7.77 14.44
CA GLU A 70 -7.84 -7.08 14.87
C GLU A 70 -7.03 -8.07 15.74
N ASP A 71 -5.98 -8.66 15.17
CA ASP A 71 -5.09 -9.60 15.88
C ASP A 71 -4.20 -8.82 16.88
N GLU A 72 -4.53 -8.87 18.18
CA GLU A 72 -3.61 -8.55 19.29
C GLU A 72 -3.55 -9.75 20.27
N ASP A 73 -2.68 -10.72 19.98
CA ASP A 73 -2.37 -11.80 20.93
C ASP A 73 -1.27 -11.38 21.90
N VAL A 74 -1.67 -11.00 23.12
CA VAL A 74 -0.82 -10.99 24.31
C VAL A 74 -0.98 -12.35 25.00
N GLU A 75 0.05 -13.20 24.97
CA GLU A 75 0.00 -14.49 25.65
C GLU A 75 -0.02 -14.31 27.19
N VAL A 76 -1.08 -14.80 27.82
CA VAL A 76 -1.18 -14.97 29.28
C VAL A 76 -1.10 -16.47 29.60
N GLU A 77 0.02 -16.92 30.18
CA GLU A 77 0.20 -18.33 30.53
C GLU A 77 -0.73 -18.80 31.66
N GLY A 78 -1.73 -19.61 31.29
CA GLY A 78 -2.61 -20.31 32.23
C GLY A 78 -2.00 -21.61 32.76
N THR A 79 -1.58 -21.62 34.02
CA THR A 79 -0.89 -22.74 34.69
C THR A 79 -1.77 -23.98 34.90
N ARG A 80 -1.18 -25.20 34.78
CA ARG A 80 -1.80 -26.45 35.27
C ARG A 80 -1.36 -26.78 36.70
N PRO A 81 -2.23 -27.36 37.56
CA PRO A 81 -1.97 -27.41 39.00
C PRO A 81 -1.22 -28.64 39.51
N THR A 82 -0.18 -28.34 40.31
CA THR A 82 0.18 -28.95 41.62
C THR A 82 0.32 -30.47 41.82
N THR A 83 1.48 -30.88 42.35
CA THR A 83 1.53 -31.69 43.60
C THR A 83 2.72 -31.33 44.52
N ASN A 84 2.41 -30.53 45.56
CA ASN A 84 2.93 -30.61 46.94
C ASN A 84 4.39 -31.02 47.27
N ARG A 85 5.17 -30.05 47.78
CA ARG A 85 5.71 -29.94 49.18
C ARG A 85 6.88 -28.93 49.21
N GLY A 86 6.98 -27.94 50.11
CA GLY A 86 6.05 -27.42 51.11
C GLY A 86 6.77 -26.82 52.34
N ARG A 87 6.37 -25.60 52.76
CA ARG A 87 6.72 -24.85 54.01
C ARG A 87 8.04 -24.04 54.00
N ARG A 88 8.20 -22.91 54.74
CA ARG A 88 7.25 -21.91 55.34
C ARG A 88 8.03 -20.76 56.03
N PHE A 89 7.86 -19.49 55.58
CA PHE A 89 8.16 -18.21 56.31
C PHE A 89 9.67 -17.98 56.68
N VAL A 90 10.20 -16.79 57.01
CA VAL A 90 9.69 -15.52 57.62
C VAL A 90 10.25 -14.28 56.84
N VAL A 91 9.79 -13.07 57.21
CA VAL A 91 9.96 -11.73 56.58
C VAL A 91 11.03 -10.89 57.32
N ASP A 92 11.22 -9.64 56.88
CA ASP A 92 11.93 -8.50 57.51
C ASP A 92 13.47 -8.46 57.35
N ASP A 93 14.15 -7.31 57.25
CA ASP A 93 13.90 -6.02 56.55
C ASP A 93 15.24 -5.20 56.60
N GLU A 94 15.21 -3.92 56.20
CA GLU A 94 16.19 -2.84 56.49
C GLU A 94 17.45 -2.64 55.59
N GLU A 95 17.33 -1.58 54.78
CA GLU A 95 18.21 -0.41 54.63
C GLU A 95 19.69 -0.50 54.20
N SER A 96 20.03 0.38 53.24
CA SER A 96 21.38 0.77 52.85
C SER A 96 21.62 2.25 53.16
N ASN A 97 22.79 2.57 53.71
CA ASN A 97 23.36 3.91 53.77
C ASN A 97 24.89 3.78 53.70
N GLY A 98 25.57 4.54 52.84
CA GLY A 98 27.02 4.38 52.63
C GLY A 98 27.60 5.17 51.46
N ASP A 99 27.39 6.48 51.48
CA ASP A 99 27.94 7.46 50.55
C ASP A 99 29.49 7.59 50.68
N PHE A 100 30.24 7.63 49.57
CA PHE A 100 31.25 8.67 49.22
C PHE A 100 32.21 8.29 48.07
N ASN A 101 32.48 9.27 47.20
CA ASN A 101 33.57 9.28 46.22
C ASN A 101 34.93 9.60 46.86
N GLU A 102 36.03 9.07 46.31
CA GLU A 102 37.23 9.89 46.06
C GLU A 102 38.05 9.40 44.84
N PHE A 103 38.79 10.33 44.23
CA PHE A 103 39.47 10.23 42.92
C PHE A 103 40.75 9.36 42.92
N TYR A 104 41.22 8.93 41.74
CA TYR A 104 42.53 9.37 41.19
C TYR A 104 42.81 8.92 39.74
N GLU A 105 43.58 9.75 39.03
CA GLU A 105 44.05 9.64 37.63
C GLU A 105 45.61 9.81 37.65
N VAL A 106 46.47 9.34 36.73
CA VAL A 106 46.38 8.81 35.35
C VAL A 106 47.57 7.83 35.08
N LYS A 107 47.58 7.15 33.91
CA LYS A 107 48.76 6.61 33.17
C LYS A 107 49.37 5.28 33.70
N SER A 108 49.84 4.35 32.86
CA SER A 108 50.02 4.34 31.39
C SER A 108 50.24 2.93 30.80
N SER A 109 49.81 2.77 29.53
CA SER A 109 50.27 1.76 28.55
C SER A 109 49.75 0.32 28.70
N PRO A 110 49.65 -0.43 27.58
CA PRO A 110 48.64 -1.48 27.47
C PRO A 110 49.17 -2.88 27.80
N GLU A 111 48.63 -3.48 28.86
CA GLU A 111 48.53 -4.94 28.94
C GLU A 111 47.15 -5.37 28.43
N VAL A 112 47.14 -6.47 27.68
CA VAL A 112 45.93 -7.01 27.07
C VAL A 112 45.06 -7.62 28.17
N GLN A 113 44.00 -6.92 28.56
CA GLN A 113 42.90 -7.50 29.32
C GLN A 113 41.80 -7.88 28.34
N GLU A 114 41.65 -9.19 28.15
CA GLU A 114 40.49 -9.82 27.53
C GLU A 114 39.30 -9.69 28.49
N ASP A 115 38.49 -8.64 28.36
CA ASP A 115 37.16 -8.55 28.97
C ASP A 115 36.23 -7.70 28.07
N ASP A 116 34.94 -8.06 28.05
CA ASP A 116 33.84 -7.49 27.24
C ASP A 116 33.88 -7.68 25.69
N GLU A 117 33.89 -8.94 25.22
CA GLU A 117 33.67 -9.25 23.79
C GLU A 117 32.24 -8.96 23.25
N ASN A 118 31.25 -8.74 24.14
CA ASN A 118 29.86 -8.43 23.76
C ASN A 118 29.65 -6.98 23.27
N VAL A 119 30.71 -6.20 23.10
CA VAL A 119 30.63 -4.82 22.62
C VAL A 119 30.29 -4.76 21.13
N ASP A 120 29.14 -4.15 20.86
CA ASP A 120 28.66 -3.55 19.61
C ASP A 120 28.80 -4.36 18.31
N VAL A 121 27.96 -5.39 18.17
CA VAL A 121 27.86 -6.17 16.92
C VAL A 121 27.27 -5.33 15.76
N VAL A 122 26.42 -4.33 16.08
CA VAL A 122 25.85 -3.39 15.10
C VAL A 122 26.96 -2.51 14.52
N GLY A 123 27.81 -1.93 15.35
CA GLY A 123 29.01 -1.19 14.96
C GLY A 123 30.01 -2.04 14.18
N LYS A 124 30.21 -3.32 14.53
CA LYS A 124 31.03 -4.26 13.74
C LYS A 124 30.44 -4.46 12.33
N ALA A 125 29.12 -4.64 12.19
CA ALA A 125 28.44 -4.74 10.90
C ALA A 125 28.51 -3.43 10.10
N LEU A 126 28.24 -2.29 10.73
CA LEU A 126 28.32 -0.95 10.15
C LEU A 126 29.76 -0.59 9.71
N HIS A 127 30.78 -0.97 10.47
CA HIS A 127 32.19 -0.76 10.12
C HIS A 127 32.60 -1.62 8.91
N LYS A 128 32.13 -2.87 8.85
CA LYS A 128 32.33 -3.74 7.67
C LYS A 128 31.59 -3.19 6.44
N CYS A 129 30.38 -2.64 6.60
CA CYS A 129 29.70 -1.88 5.55
C CYS A 129 30.49 -0.64 5.12
N ALA A 130 31.03 0.14 6.07
CA ALA A 130 31.83 1.33 5.79
C ALA A 130 33.12 1.02 5.02
N LYS A 131 33.75 -0.13 5.30
CA LYS A 131 34.91 -0.63 4.54
C LYS A 131 34.55 -0.96 3.08
N ILE A 132 33.49 -1.75 2.87
CA ILE A 132 32.99 -2.06 1.52
C ILE A 132 32.56 -0.76 0.80
N SER A 133 31.94 0.17 1.53
CA SER A 133 31.48 1.46 1.06
C SER A 133 32.61 2.37 0.58
N THR A 134 33.72 2.44 1.33
CA THR A 134 34.90 3.22 0.96
C THR A 134 35.74 2.57 -0.14
N GLU A 135 35.67 1.25 -0.32
CA GLU A 135 36.25 0.54 -1.45
C GLU A 135 35.47 0.80 -2.74
N LEU A 136 34.13 0.63 -2.70
CA LEU A 136 33.23 0.97 -3.81
C LEU A 136 33.35 2.44 -4.24
N LYS A 137 33.31 3.39 -3.29
CA LYS A 137 33.43 4.83 -3.59
C LYS A 137 34.74 5.14 -4.32
N ARG A 138 35.85 4.50 -3.94
CA ARG A 138 37.18 4.72 -4.56
C ARG A 138 37.26 4.24 -6.00
N GLU A 139 36.56 3.17 -6.35
CA GLU A 139 36.53 2.64 -7.73
C GLU A 139 35.46 3.31 -8.60
N LEU A 140 34.34 3.74 -8.01
CA LEU A 140 33.27 4.48 -8.69
C LEU A 140 33.66 5.93 -9.05
N TYR A 141 34.41 6.61 -8.17
CA TYR A 141 34.68 8.05 -8.27
C TYR A 141 36.18 8.40 -8.32
N GLY A 142 37.07 7.41 -8.30
CA GLY A 142 38.52 7.62 -8.25
C GLY A 142 39.02 8.17 -6.91
N SER A 143 40.26 8.69 -6.91
CA SER A 143 40.93 9.22 -5.71
C SER A 143 40.62 10.68 -5.38
N SER A 144 39.66 11.30 -6.06
CA SER A 144 39.30 12.71 -5.82
C SER A 144 38.39 12.84 -4.60
N LEU A 145 38.93 13.39 -3.51
CA LEU A 145 38.23 13.63 -2.23
C LEU A 145 37.29 14.84 -2.27
N THR A 146 36.47 14.96 -3.32
CA THR A 146 35.35 15.91 -3.33
C THR A 146 34.17 15.32 -2.58
N THR A 147 33.68 16.04 -1.56
CA THR A 147 32.53 15.70 -0.74
C THR A 147 31.27 15.56 -1.60
N CYS A 148 30.98 14.33 -2.02
CA CYS A 148 29.86 14.00 -2.91
C CYS A 148 28.52 14.07 -2.16
N SER A 149 27.93 15.26 -2.09
CA SER A 149 26.56 15.48 -1.61
C SER A 149 25.49 15.26 -2.68
N ARG A 150 25.87 15.02 -3.94
CA ARG A 150 24.94 14.78 -5.06
C ARG A 150 25.36 13.56 -5.90
N TYR A 151 24.51 12.54 -5.88
CA TYR A 151 24.70 11.21 -6.50
C TYR A 151 24.62 11.17 -8.04
N ALA A 152 24.90 12.29 -8.72
CA ALA A 152 24.63 12.47 -10.16
C ALA A 152 25.86 12.28 -11.08
N GLU A 153 27.08 12.31 -10.55
CA GLU A 153 28.31 12.35 -11.34
C GLU A 153 29.11 11.04 -11.26
N VAL A 154 28.71 10.05 -12.07
CA VAL A 154 29.46 8.80 -12.30
C VAL A 154 30.02 8.81 -13.74
N GLU A 155 30.89 9.77 -14.06
CA GLU A 155 31.50 9.91 -15.40
C GLU A 155 32.98 9.46 -15.48
N ALA A 156 33.57 8.94 -14.39
CA ALA A 156 34.96 8.48 -14.40
C ALA A 156 35.22 7.26 -13.49
N SER A 157 34.83 6.06 -13.95
CA SER A 157 35.25 4.80 -13.33
C SER A 157 36.01 3.92 -14.32
N SER A 158 37.03 3.19 -13.83
CA SER A 158 37.89 2.30 -14.62
C SER A 158 37.31 0.89 -14.81
N VAL A 159 35.99 0.76 -14.69
CA VAL A 159 35.21 -0.49 -14.80
C VAL A 159 34.76 -0.68 -16.26
N ARG A 160 34.49 -1.92 -16.71
CA ARG A 160 33.83 -2.15 -18.01
C ARG A 160 32.41 -1.59 -17.97
N ILE A 161 32.25 -0.35 -18.40
CA ILE A 161 30.97 0.29 -18.68
C ILE A 161 30.32 -0.49 -19.82
N VAL A 162 29.16 -1.10 -19.56
CA VAL A 162 28.32 -1.69 -20.60
C VAL A 162 27.81 -0.56 -21.50
N THR A 163 27.95 -0.77 -22.80
CA THR A 163 27.54 0.19 -23.84
C THR A 163 26.14 -0.15 -24.37
N GLN A 164 25.54 0.75 -25.15
CA GLN A 164 24.30 0.44 -25.87
C GLN A 164 24.50 -0.71 -26.86
N ASP A 165 25.71 -0.89 -27.42
CA ASP A 165 26.02 -1.98 -28.34
C ASP A 165 26.01 -3.35 -27.64
N ASP A 166 26.50 -3.44 -26.39
CA ASP A 166 26.41 -4.66 -25.57
C ASP A 166 24.93 -5.02 -25.26
N ILE A 167 24.07 -4.00 -25.02
CA ILE A 167 22.64 -4.19 -24.78
C ILE A 167 21.92 -4.64 -26.06
N ASP A 168 22.25 -4.03 -27.19
CA ASP A 168 21.72 -4.40 -28.50
C ASP A 168 22.11 -5.84 -28.86
N ALA A 169 23.33 -6.28 -28.53
CA ALA A 169 23.74 -7.68 -28.68
C ALA A 169 22.99 -8.64 -27.73
N ALA A 170 22.68 -8.21 -26.50
CA ALA A 170 22.00 -9.05 -25.50
C ALA A 170 20.48 -9.17 -25.71
N CYS A 171 19.83 -8.11 -26.22
CA CYS A 171 18.38 -7.98 -26.24
C CYS A 171 17.74 -8.08 -27.64
N ARG A 172 18.49 -7.96 -28.74
CA ARG A 172 17.92 -8.12 -30.09
C ARG A 172 17.53 -9.58 -30.36
N SER A 173 16.41 -9.75 -31.07
CA SER A 173 16.00 -11.01 -31.71
C SER A 173 15.97 -10.79 -33.21
N GLU A 174 16.38 -11.79 -34.00
CA GLU A 174 16.37 -11.70 -35.47
C GLU A 174 14.96 -11.49 -36.06
N ASP A 175 13.92 -11.88 -35.31
CA ASP A 175 12.51 -11.83 -35.69
C ASP A 175 11.73 -10.58 -35.19
N SER A 176 12.39 -9.51 -34.70
CA SER A 176 11.70 -8.37 -34.08
C SER A 176 12.23 -6.98 -34.45
N ASP A 177 11.30 -6.08 -34.82
CA ASP A 177 11.56 -4.64 -35.03
C ASP A 177 11.87 -3.86 -33.72
N PHE A 178 11.99 -4.53 -32.58
CA PHE A 178 12.19 -3.88 -31.29
C PHE A 178 13.64 -3.37 -31.10
N GLN A 179 13.79 -2.08 -30.85
CA GLN A 179 15.08 -1.44 -30.52
C GLN A 179 15.21 -1.21 -29.00
N PRO A 180 16.12 -1.91 -28.29
CA PRO A 180 16.22 -1.90 -26.83
C PRO A 180 17.06 -0.72 -26.30
N VAL A 181 16.71 0.51 -26.70
CA VAL A 181 17.46 1.73 -26.31
C VAL A 181 17.17 2.12 -24.87
N LEU A 182 18.21 2.20 -24.02
CA LEU A 182 18.11 2.75 -22.67
C LEU A 182 18.39 4.26 -22.67
N LYS A 183 17.78 4.98 -21.71
CA LYS A 183 18.18 6.37 -21.41
C LYS A 183 19.55 6.39 -20.69
N PRO A 184 20.37 7.45 -20.81
CA PRO A 184 21.70 7.51 -20.20
C PRO A 184 21.72 7.20 -18.69
N TYR A 185 20.77 7.74 -17.91
CA TYR A 185 20.68 7.40 -16.49
C TYR A 185 20.30 5.91 -16.26
N GLN A 186 19.47 5.31 -17.11
CA GLN A 186 19.12 3.88 -16.99
C GLN A 186 20.37 3.02 -17.21
N LEU A 187 21.25 3.40 -18.13
CA LEU A 187 22.55 2.75 -18.35
C LEU A 187 23.45 2.83 -17.11
N VAL A 188 23.53 4.01 -16.46
CA VAL A 188 24.25 4.16 -15.17
C VAL A 188 23.68 3.21 -14.10
N GLY A 189 22.36 3.02 -14.04
CA GLY A 189 21.74 2.12 -13.08
C GLY A 189 21.99 0.64 -13.36
N VAL A 190 22.03 0.23 -14.63
CA VAL A 190 22.43 -1.13 -15.03
C VAL A 190 23.91 -1.38 -14.69
N ASN A 191 24.79 -0.43 -14.99
CA ASN A 191 26.22 -0.53 -14.67
C ASN A 191 26.49 -0.60 -13.17
N PHE A 192 25.74 0.15 -12.35
CA PHE A 192 25.77 0.05 -10.89
C PHE A 192 25.46 -1.38 -10.40
N LEU A 193 24.39 -2.00 -10.91
CA LEU A 193 24.02 -3.38 -10.53
C LEU A 193 25.08 -4.40 -10.97
N LEU A 194 25.65 -4.25 -12.17
CA LEU A 194 26.70 -5.13 -12.66
C LEU A 194 28.01 -5.01 -11.87
N LEU A 195 28.37 -3.81 -11.40
CA LEU A 195 29.54 -3.63 -10.53
C LEU A 195 29.38 -4.40 -9.21
N LEU A 196 28.20 -4.30 -8.57
CA LEU A 196 27.93 -5.03 -7.33
C LEU A 196 28.00 -6.55 -7.54
N TYR A 197 27.48 -7.06 -8.67
CA TYR A 197 27.62 -8.47 -9.07
C TYR A 197 29.09 -8.88 -9.23
N GLN A 198 29.88 -8.12 -9.99
CA GLN A 198 31.31 -8.41 -10.23
C GLN A 198 32.14 -8.39 -8.95
N LYS A 199 31.73 -7.62 -7.94
CA LYS A 199 32.37 -7.58 -6.62
C LYS A 199 31.86 -8.64 -5.64
N GLY A 200 30.93 -9.51 -6.05
CA GLY A 200 30.36 -10.54 -5.18
C GLY A 200 29.49 -9.96 -4.05
N ILE A 201 29.02 -8.72 -4.19
CA ILE A 201 28.15 -8.07 -3.20
C ILE A 201 26.72 -8.54 -3.48
N GLY A 202 26.20 -9.43 -2.64
CA GLY A 202 24.91 -10.09 -2.85
C GLY A 202 23.66 -9.24 -2.60
N GLY A 203 23.76 -7.91 -2.62
CA GLY A 203 22.69 -7.00 -2.19
C GLY A 203 22.73 -5.62 -2.85
N ALA A 204 21.58 -5.18 -3.36
CA ALA A 204 21.41 -3.85 -3.96
C ALA A 204 19.97 -3.32 -3.81
N ILE A 205 19.82 -1.99 -3.68
CA ILE A 205 18.54 -1.28 -3.73
C ILE A 205 18.55 -0.28 -4.90
N LEU A 206 17.60 -0.42 -5.82
CA LEU A 206 17.29 0.59 -6.84
C LEU A 206 16.06 1.39 -6.38
N ALA A 207 16.33 2.57 -5.83
CA ALA A 207 15.39 3.48 -5.18
C ALA A 207 15.04 4.72 -6.04
N ASP A 208 15.19 4.60 -7.36
CA ASP A 208 14.73 5.58 -8.37
C ASP A 208 13.26 5.97 -8.16
N GLU A 209 12.92 7.24 -8.42
CA GLU A 209 11.54 7.72 -8.40
C GLU A 209 10.62 6.91 -9.36
N MET A 210 9.33 6.87 -9.03
CA MET A 210 8.34 6.06 -9.73
C MET A 210 8.17 6.53 -11.19
N GLY A 211 8.17 5.58 -12.13
CA GLY A 211 8.09 5.90 -13.56
C GLY A 211 9.43 6.17 -14.26
N LEU A 212 10.58 6.13 -13.57
CA LEU A 212 11.92 6.22 -14.20
C LEU A 212 12.37 4.93 -14.94
N GLY A 213 11.59 3.84 -14.85
CA GLY A 213 11.85 2.59 -15.58
C GLY A 213 12.70 1.56 -14.84
N LYS A 214 12.54 1.42 -13.52
CA LYS A 214 13.22 0.39 -12.70
C LYS A 214 13.08 -1.04 -13.25
N THR A 215 11.88 -1.41 -13.69
CA THR A 215 11.57 -2.71 -14.32
C THR A 215 12.47 -2.99 -15.52
N ILE A 216 12.65 -2.00 -16.41
CA ILE A 216 13.49 -2.13 -17.61
C ILE A 216 14.97 -2.28 -17.20
N GLN A 217 15.47 -1.42 -16.30
CA GLN A 217 16.84 -1.53 -15.78
C GLN A 217 17.12 -2.93 -15.19
N ALA A 218 16.19 -3.47 -14.41
CA ALA A 218 16.34 -4.80 -13.82
C ALA A 218 16.28 -5.94 -14.86
N ILE A 219 15.39 -5.88 -15.86
CA ILE A 219 15.32 -6.88 -16.93
C ILE A 219 16.60 -6.83 -17.79
N THR A 220 17.09 -5.64 -18.12
CA THR A 220 18.36 -5.49 -18.86
C THR A 220 19.54 -6.03 -18.06
N TYR A 221 19.60 -5.77 -16.75
CA TYR A 221 20.60 -6.37 -15.85
C TYR A 221 20.58 -7.90 -15.90
N LEU A 222 19.42 -8.56 -15.72
CA LEU A 222 19.33 -10.02 -15.81
C LEU A 222 19.73 -10.56 -17.19
N THR A 223 19.39 -9.84 -18.26
CA THR A 223 19.74 -10.22 -19.64
C THR A 223 21.26 -10.14 -19.88
N LEU A 224 21.91 -9.12 -19.31
CA LEU A 224 23.36 -8.95 -19.37
C LEU A 224 24.11 -9.97 -18.50
N LEU A 225 23.56 -10.43 -17.37
CA LEU A 225 24.12 -11.55 -16.61
C LEU A 225 24.22 -12.83 -17.46
N LYS A 226 23.17 -13.15 -18.24
CA LYS A 226 23.21 -14.27 -19.19
C LYS A 226 24.26 -14.05 -20.27
N HIS A 227 24.31 -12.86 -20.89
CA HIS A 227 25.19 -12.63 -22.05
C HIS A 227 26.67 -12.48 -21.68
N LEU A 228 27.00 -11.71 -20.63
CA LEU A 228 28.36 -11.33 -20.27
C LEU A 228 28.98 -12.24 -19.21
N ASN A 229 28.17 -12.76 -18.28
CA ASN A 229 28.63 -13.58 -17.15
C ASN A 229 28.25 -15.07 -17.28
N ASN A 230 27.53 -15.45 -18.35
CA ASN A 230 27.02 -16.80 -18.58
C ASN A 230 26.16 -17.33 -17.41
N ASP A 231 25.39 -16.44 -16.77
CA ASP A 231 24.46 -16.74 -15.68
C ASP A 231 23.01 -16.57 -16.16
N PRO A 232 22.37 -17.65 -16.65
CA PRO A 232 20.99 -17.62 -17.17
C PRO A 232 19.92 -17.84 -16.08
N GLY A 233 20.30 -17.82 -14.79
CA GLY A 233 19.41 -18.08 -13.67
C GLY A 233 19.56 -19.48 -13.03
N PRO A 234 18.57 -19.91 -12.22
CA PRO A 234 17.22 -19.35 -12.13
C PRO A 234 17.15 -18.02 -11.37
N HIS A 235 16.23 -17.15 -11.78
CA HIS A 235 15.90 -15.92 -11.08
C HIS A 235 14.45 -15.93 -10.58
N LEU A 236 14.22 -15.38 -9.39
CA LEU A 236 12.92 -15.26 -8.73
C LEU A 236 12.51 -13.79 -8.73
N ILE A 237 11.36 -13.46 -9.32
CA ILE A 237 10.79 -12.11 -9.28
C ILE A 237 9.54 -12.14 -8.41
N VAL A 238 9.58 -11.40 -7.30
CA VAL A 238 8.46 -11.19 -6.38
C VAL A 238 7.89 -9.80 -6.62
N CYS A 239 6.60 -9.69 -6.90
CA CYS A 239 5.95 -8.40 -7.17
C CYS A 239 4.50 -8.35 -6.66
N PRO A 240 3.87 -7.15 -6.60
CA PRO A 240 2.43 -7.02 -6.39
C PRO A 240 1.62 -7.73 -7.49
N ALA A 241 0.45 -8.29 -7.14
CA ALA A 241 -0.35 -9.06 -8.08
C ALA A 241 -0.84 -8.23 -9.29
N SER A 242 -0.98 -6.90 -9.15
CA SER A 242 -1.39 -5.99 -10.24
C SER A 242 -0.37 -5.82 -11.37
N VAL A 243 0.94 -6.03 -11.10
CA VAL A 243 2.01 -5.83 -12.09
C VAL A 243 2.53 -7.13 -12.70
N LEU A 244 2.00 -8.27 -12.28
CA LEU A 244 2.49 -9.59 -12.66
C LEU A 244 2.49 -9.80 -14.19
N GLU A 245 1.43 -9.36 -14.87
CA GLU A 245 1.33 -9.40 -16.34
C GLU A 245 2.21 -8.34 -17.02
N ASN A 246 2.39 -7.17 -16.42
CA ASN A 246 3.30 -6.14 -16.94
C ASN A 246 4.76 -6.64 -16.93
N TRP A 247 5.20 -7.29 -15.85
CA TRP A 247 6.51 -7.94 -15.77
C TRP A 247 6.66 -9.03 -16.84
N GLU A 248 5.66 -9.87 -17.06
CA GLU A 248 5.69 -10.91 -18.10
C GLU A 248 5.79 -10.32 -19.52
N ARG A 249 5.02 -9.26 -19.81
CA ARG A 249 5.06 -8.56 -21.10
C ARG A 249 6.42 -7.91 -21.36
N GLU A 250 6.96 -7.18 -20.38
CA GLU A 250 8.28 -6.53 -20.53
C GLU A 250 9.41 -7.57 -20.60
N LEU A 251 9.34 -8.69 -19.86
CA LEU A 251 10.31 -9.79 -19.99
C LEU A 251 10.28 -10.40 -21.39
N LYS A 252 9.10 -10.72 -21.93
CA LYS A 252 8.96 -11.25 -23.31
C LYS A 252 9.46 -10.29 -24.38
N LYS A 253 9.36 -8.98 -24.13
CA LYS A 253 9.77 -7.91 -25.05
C LYS A 253 11.28 -7.63 -25.01
N TRP A 254 11.84 -7.45 -23.82
CA TRP A 254 13.25 -7.09 -23.63
C TRP A 254 14.19 -8.30 -23.54
N CYS A 255 13.66 -9.47 -23.19
CA CYS A 255 14.43 -10.71 -23.07
C CYS A 255 13.67 -11.93 -23.62
N PRO A 256 13.39 -11.99 -24.94
CA PRO A 256 12.68 -13.12 -25.55
C PRO A 256 13.42 -14.46 -25.40
N SER A 257 14.72 -14.43 -25.09
CA SER A 257 15.54 -15.63 -24.88
C SER A 257 15.36 -16.28 -23.49
N PHE A 258 14.53 -15.71 -22.62
CA PHE A 258 14.22 -16.26 -21.30
C PHE A 258 12.90 -17.06 -21.32
N SER A 259 12.95 -18.24 -20.73
CA SER A 259 11.75 -19.00 -20.35
C SER A 259 11.19 -18.46 -19.03
N VAL A 260 9.96 -17.94 -19.08
CA VAL A 260 9.29 -17.25 -17.96
C VAL A 260 8.05 -18.03 -17.54
N ILE A 261 7.92 -18.33 -16.24
CA ILE A 261 6.74 -18.98 -15.67
C ILE A 261 5.99 -18.02 -14.74
N GLN A 262 4.71 -17.76 -15.04
CA GLN A 262 3.80 -17.02 -14.17
C GLN A 262 3.17 -17.98 -13.12
N TYR A 263 3.65 -17.91 -11.88
CA TYR A 263 3.25 -18.84 -10.82
C TYR A 263 2.16 -18.25 -9.91
N HIS A 264 0.97 -18.04 -10.49
CA HIS A 264 -0.19 -17.45 -9.82
C HIS A 264 -1.50 -18.17 -10.21
N GLY A 265 -2.58 -17.97 -9.45
CA GLY A 265 -3.93 -18.44 -9.77
C GLY A 265 -4.02 -19.93 -10.15
N ALA A 266 -4.61 -20.20 -11.32
CA ALA A 266 -4.75 -21.55 -11.87
C ALA A 266 -3.39 -22.17 -12.28
N ALA A 267 -2.50 -21.37 -12.89
CA ALA A 267 -1.18 -21.83 -13.35
C ALA A 267 -0.33 -22.41 -12.20
N ARG A 268 -0.40 -21.80 -11.01
CA ARG A 268 0.21 -22.34 -9.78
C ARG A 268 -0.22 -23.79 -9.51
N SER A 269 -1.50 -24.13 -9.70
CA SER A 269 -2.02 -25.49 -9.45
C SER A 269 -1.59 -26.50 -10.52
N ALA A 270 -1.36 -26.04 -11.76
CA ALA A 270 -0.81 -26.86 -12.84
C ALA A 270 0.67 -27.18 -12.58
N TYR A 271 1.51 -26.16 -12.39
CA TYR A 271 2.97 -26.33 -12.30
C TYR A 271 3.47 -26.84 -10.94
N SER A 272 2.74 -26.66 -9.83
CA SER A 272 3.22 -27.04 -8.48
C SER A 272 3.70 -28.50 -8.39
N LYS A 273 3.00 -29.45 -9.01
CA LYS A 273 3.39 -30.88 -8.98
C LYS A 273 4.69 -31.17 -9.71
N GLU A 274 4.84 -30.60 -10.91
CA GLU A 274 6.01 -30.76 -11.78
C GLU A 274 7.25 -30.08 -11.19
N LEU A 275 7.11 -28.81 -10.80
CA LEU A 275 8.19 -28.07 -10.17
C LEU A 275 8.64 -28.72 -8.85
N SER A 276 7.71 -29.26 -8.06
CA SER A 276 8.03 -30.01 -6.84
C SER A 276 8.73 -31.35 -7.12
N SER A 277 8.42 -32.06 -8.21
CA SER A 277 9.10 -33.31 -8.56
C SER A 277 10.52 -33.06 -9.09
N LEU A 278 10.69 -32.07 -9.96
CA LEU A 278 12.02 -31.65 -10.47
C LEU A 278 12.94 -31.18 -9.34
N ALA A 279 12.43 -30.34 -8.43
CA ALA A 279 13.17 -29.88 -7.24
C ALA A 279 13.49 -31.01 -6.24
N LYS A 280 12.72 -32.10 -6.23
CA LYS A 280 13.02 -33.31 -5.44
C LYS A 280 14.06 -34.20 -6.11
N ALA A 281 14.05 -34.27 -7.44
CA ALA A 281 15.01 -35.02 -8.24
C ALA A 281 16.39 -34.35 -8.34
N GLY A 282 16.52 -33.07 -7.94
CA GLY A 282 17.77 -32.32 -8.06
C GLY A 282 18.10 -31.91 -9.50
N LEU A 283 17.10 -31.93 -10.39
CA LEU A 283 17.25 -31.54 -11.79
C LEU A 283 17.32 -30.00 -11.91
N PRO A 284 18.01 -29.47 -12.94
CA PRO A 284 18.02 -28.04 -13.20
C PRO A 284 16.60 -27.53 -13.48
N PRO A 285 16.30 -26.27 -13.12
CA PRO A 285 14.98 -25.68 -13.35
C PRO A 285 14.68 -25.59 -14.85
N PRO A 286 13.45 -25.90 -15.30
CA PRO A 286 13.05 -25.84 -16.71
C PRO A 286 12.72 -24.41 -17.17
N PHE A 287 13.13 -23.39 -16.41
CA PHE A 287 12.83 -21.98 -16.64
C PHE A 287 14.01 -21.09 -16.24
N ASN A 288 14.10 -19.90 -16.83
CA ASN A 288 15.06 -18.86 -16.45
C ASN A 288 14.50 -17.96 -15.34
N VAL A 289 13.21 -17.60 -15.43
CA VAL A 289 12.53 -16.71 -14.48
C VAL A 289 11.22 -17.31 -13.99
N ILE A 290 10.97 -17.25 -12.68
CA ILE A 290 9.63 -17.46 -12.11
C ILE A 290 9.09 -16.14 -11.53
N LEU A 291 7.85 -15.82 -11.89
CA LEU A 291 7.11 -14.66 -11.39
C LEU A 291 6.13 -15.11 -10.29
N VAL A 292 6.24 -14.53 -9.10
CA VAL A 292 5.39 -14.83 -7.93
C VAL A 292 4.84 -13.56 -7.29
N CYS A 293 3.70 -13.69 -6.60
CA CYS A 293 3.11 -12.62 -5.80
C CYS A 293 3.55 -12.71 -4.34
N TYR A 294 3.64 -11.57 -3.63
CA TYR A 294 3.88 -11.53 -2.19
C TYR A 294 2.89 -12.38 -1.36
N SER A 295 1.65 -12.53 -1.84
CA SER A 295 0.61 -13.36 -1.21
C SER A 295 0.95 -14.84 -1.08
N LEU A 296 1.96 -15.35 -1.79
CA LEU A 296 2.52 -16.69 -1.61
C LEU A 296 3.23 -16.85 -0.24
N PHE A 297 3.74 -15.75 0.31
CA PHE A 297 4.55 -15.70 1.54
C PHE A 297 3.78 -15.19 2.77
N GLU A 298 2.58 -14.62 2.58
CA GLU A 298 1.77 -14.02 3.64
C GLU A 298 1.05 -15.02 4.55
N ARG A 299 0.65 -16.19 4.03
CA ARG A 299 -0.26 -17.12 4.72
C ARG A 299 0.35 -18.51 4.95
N HIS A 300 -0.21 -19.21 5.94
CA HIS A 300 0.18 -20.57 6.37
C HIS A 300 -0.71 -21.69 5.79
N SER A 301 -1.34 -21.49 4.63
CA SER A 301 -2.07 -22.58 3.96
C SER A 301 -1.11 -23.74 3.65
N ALA A 302 -1.57 -24.99 3.87
CA ALA A 302 -0.77 -26.19 3.62
C ALA A 302 -0.14 -26.22 2.20
N LYS A 303 -0.92 -25.82 1.18
CA LYS A 303 -0.44 -25.69 -0.20
C LYS A 303 0.71 -24.67 -0.33
N GLN A 304 0.60 -23.50 0.30
CA GLN A 304 1.66 -22.48 0.26
C GLN A 304 2.90 -22.95 1.04
N LYS A 305 2.72 -23.68 2.15
CA LYS A 305 3.83 -24.28 2.91
C LYS A 305 4.62 -25.28 2.05
N ASP A 306 3.94 -26.09 1.23
CA ASP A 306 4.59 -27.03 0.32
C ASP A 306 5.24 -26.35 -0.89
N ASP A 307 4.64 -25.27 -1.42
CA ASP A 307 5.26 -24.52 -2.50
C ASP A 307 6.57 -23.85 -2.04
N ARG A 308 6.58 -23.24 -0.84
CA ARG A 308 7.80 -22.68 -0.24
C ARG A 308 8.90 -23.74 0.00
N LYS A 309 8.54 -25.00 0.30
CA LYS A 309 9.53 -26.09 0.45
C LYS A 309 10.25 -26.45 -0.84
N PHE A 310 9.64 -26.29 -2.03
CA PHE A 310 10.35 -26.53 -3.28
C PHE A 310 11.13 -25.30 -3.73
N LEU A 311 10.59 -24.09 -3.58
CA LEU A 311 11.30 -22.85 -3.91
C LEU A 311 12.61 -22.69 -3.14
N LYS A 312 12.66 -23.18 -1.88
CA LYS A 312 13.88 -23.23 -1.05
C LYS A 312 14.95 -24.25 -1.52
N ARG A 313 14.61 -25.20 -2.40
CA ARG A 313 15.57 -26.22 -2.89
C ARG A 313 16.40 -25.75 -4.07
N TRP A 314 15.93 -24.77 -4.82
CA TRP A 314 16.68 -24.20 -5.92
C TRP A 314 17.64 -23.13 -5.41
N GLN A 315 18.84 -23.10 -5.99
CA GLN A 315 19.81 -22.04 -5.78
C GLN A 315 19.49 -20.91 -6.76
N TRP A 316 19.10 -19.76 -6.23
CA TRP A 316 18.69 -18.60 -7.02
C TRP A 316 19.90 -17.74 -7.36
N SER A 317 20.13 -17.46 -8.65
CA SER A 317 21.12 -16.46 -9.05
C SER A 317 20.70 -15.07 -8.57
N CYS A 318 19.45 -14.68 -8.81
CA CYS A 318 18.91 -13.40 -8.35
C CYS A 318 17.51 -13.56 -7.78
N VAL A 319 17.26 -12.95 -6.62
CA VAL A 319 15.93 -12.72 -6.07
C VAL A 319 15.64 -11.21 -6.18
N LEU A 320 14.70 -10.87 -7.05
CA LEU A 320 14.22 -9.51 -7.25
C LEU A 320 12.92 -9.28 -6.48
N MET A 321 12.82 -8.15 -5.80
CA MET A 321 11.63 -7.74 -5.04
C MET A 321 11.17 -6.37 -5.54
N ASP A 322 10.07 -6.36 -6.28
CA ASP A 322 9.43 -5.13 -6.76
C ASP A 322 8.49 -4.57 -5.68
N GLU A 323 8.45 -3.25 -5.52
CA GLU A 323 7.80 -2.56 -4.40
C GLU A 323 8.20 -3.12 -3.02
N ALA A 324 9.52 -3.13 -2.75
CA ALA A 324 10.12 -3.72 -1.55
C ALA A 324 9.63 -3.16 -0.19
N HIS A 325 8.89 -2.04 -0.17
CA HIS A 325 8.17 -1.54 1.02
C HIS A 325 7.18 -2.58 1.59
N ALA A 326 6.79 -3.59 0.81
CA ALA A 326 6.04 -4.76 1.31
C ALA A 326 6.79 -5.59 2.37
N LEU A 327 8.11 -5.42 2.51
CA LEU A 327 9.00 -6.14 3.44
C LEU A 327 9.44 -5.28 4.64
N LYS A 328 8.74 -4.19 4.94
CA LYS A 328 9.11 -3.22 5.99
C LYS A 328 9.19 -3.75 7.43
N ASP A 329 8.57 -4.90 7.70
CA ASP A 329 8.54 -5.50 9.04
C ASP A 329 9.15 -6.91 9.02
N LYS A 330 10.27 -7.07 9.73
CA LYS A 330 10.96 -8.35 9.99
C LYS A 330 10.07 -9.37 10.70
N ASN A 331 9.13 -8.93 11.54
CA ASN A 331 8.26 -9.84 12.29
C ASN A 331 7.20 -10.50 11.40
N SER A 332 6.79 -9.84 10.33
CA SER A 332 5.81 -10.33 9.37
C SER A 332 6.15 -11.72 8.82
N TYR A 333 5.12 -12.56 8.66
CA TYR A 333 5.27 -13.85 7.98
C TYR A 333 5.80 -13.70 6.56
N ARG A 334 5.46 -12.61 5.86
CA ARG A 334 5.93 -12.31 4.51
C ARG A 334 7.46 -12.21 4.46
N TRP A 335 8.07 -11.43 5.35
CA TRP A 335 9.52 -11.29 5.47
C TRP A 335 10.19 -12.63 5.80
N LYS A 336 9.75 -13.29 6.88
CA LYS A 336 10.32 -14.56 7.37
C LYS A 336 10.25 -15.68 6.32
N ASN A 337 9.10 -15.84 5.66
CA ASN A 337 8.90 -16.85 4.63
C ASN A 337 9.74 -16.56 3.37
N LEU A 338 9.83 -15.30 2.91
CA LEU A 338 10.60 -14.95 1.72
C LEU A 338 12.11 -15.02 1.97
N MET A 339 12.59 -14.56 3.13
CA MET A 339 13.99 -14.72 3.57
C MET A 339 14.41 -16.19 3.56
N SER A 340 13.53 -17.09 4.00
CA SER A 340 13.82 -18.54 4.00
C SER A 340 14.10 -19.13 2.61
N VAL A 341 13.70 -18.45 1.53
CA VAL A 341 13.98 -18.79 0.12
C VAL A 341 15.16 -17.95 -0.42
N ALA A 342 15.24 -16.67 -0.06
CA ALA A 342 16.24 -15.73 -0.58
C ALA A 342 17.62 -15.78 0.11
N ARG A 343 17.74 -16.42 1.29
CA ARG A 343 18.98 -16.50 2.08
C ARG A 343 20.17 -17.02 1.27
N ASN A 344 19.95 -18.06 0.46
CA ASN A 344 21.00 -18.71 -0.34
C ASN A 344 21.13 -18.13 -1.76
N ALA A 345 20.47 -17.01 -2.06
CA ALA A 345 20.57 -16.39 -3.38
C ALA A 345 21.91 -15.67 -3.56
N ASN A 346 22.52 -15.75 -4.75
CA ASN A 346 23.77 -15.05 -5.05
C ASN A 346 23.58 -13.51 -5.03
N GLN A 347 22.38 -13.04 -5.39
CA GLN A 347 22.00 -11.63 -5.43
C GLN A 347 20.58 -11.42 -4.90
N ARG A 348 20.39 -10.35 -4.11
CA ARG A 348 19.09 -9.84 -3.68
C ARG A 348 18.93 -8.39 -4.12
N LEU A 349 18.05 -8.15 -5.09
CA LEU A 349 17.78 -6.84 -5.68
C LEU A 349 16.41 -6.34 -5.23
N MET A 350 16.39 -5.21 -4.53
CA MET A 350 15.16 -4.51 -4.16
C MET A 350 14.88 -3.35 -5.10
N LEU A 351 13.65 -3.24 -5.59
CA LEU A 351 13.15 -2.07 -6.29
C LEU A 351 12.14 -1.35 -5.40
N THR A 352 12.29 -0.03 -5.22
CA THR A 352 11.30 0.79 -4.48
C THR A 352 11.15 2.16 -5.12
N GLY A 353 9.94 2.73 -5.11
CA GLY A 353 9.70 4.14 -5.48
C GLY A 353 9.90 5.11 -4.31
N THR A 354 9.65 4.61 -3.10
CA THR A 354 9.59 5.35 -1.85
C THR A 354 10.57 4.68 -0.89
N PRO A 355 11.86 5.06 -0.92
CA PRO A 355 12.82 4.51 0.01
C PRO A 355 12.52 5.05 1.40
N LEU A 356 12.12 4.14 2.29
CA LEU A 356 12.26 4.23 3.74
C LEU A 356 11.43 5.36 4.38
N GLN A 357 10.33 5.00 5.04
CA GLN A 357 9.33 5.91 5.61
C GLN A 357 9.79 6.48 6.97
N ASN A 358 11.01 7.02 7.04
CA ASN A 358 11.70 7.59 8.22
C ASN A 358 11.83 6.68 9.46
N ASP A 359 11.24 5.48 9.44
CA ASP A 359 11.34 4.48 10.50
C ASP A 359 12.64 3.69 10.36
N LEU A 360 13.51 3.82 11.37
CA LEU A 360 14.77 3.08 11.49
C LEU A 360 14.54 1.56 11.51
N HIS A 361 13.40 1.08 12.02
CA HIS A 361 13.04 -0.33 12.00
C HIS A 361 12.69 -0.84 10.59
N GLU A 362 12.05 -0.02 9.74
CA GLU A 362 11.85 -0.37 8.31
C GLU A 362 13.19 -0.45 7.59
N LEU A 363 14.06 0.55 7.78
CA LEU A 363 15.39 0.57 7.20
C LEU A 363 16.17 -0.69 7.58
N TRP A 364 16.31 -0.98 8.87
CA TRP A 364 17.02 -2.17 9.33
C TRP A 364 16.42 -3.47 8.78
N SER A 365 15.08 -3.59 8.76
CA SER A 365 14.38 -4.77 8.23
C SER A 365 14.70 -5.03 6.75
N LEU A 366 14.89 -3.98 5.93
CA LEU A 366 15.32 -4.13 4.54
C LEU A 366 16.81 -4.42 4.40
N LEU A 367 17.69 -3.88 5.26
CA LEU A 367 19.13 -4.18 5.23
C LEU A 367 19.45 -5.62 5.60
N GLU A 368 18.85 -6.10 6.68
CA GLU A 368 18.99 -7.49 7.12
C GLU A 368 18.46 -8.45 6.04
N PHE A 369 17.42 -8.04 5.31
CA PHE A 369 16.96 -8.80 4.15
C PHE A 369 17.97 -8.78 3.00
N MET A 370 18.55 -7.63 2.69
CA MET A 370 19.47 -7.44 1.57
C MET A 370 20.80 -8.19 1.77
N MET A 371 21.37 -8.11 2.97
CA MET A 371 22.69 -8.67 3.32
C MET A 371 22.64 -9.43 4.65
N PRO A 372 21.93 -10.58 4.72
CA PRO A 372 21.79 -11.34 5.96
C PRO A 372 23.14 -11.74 6.57
N ASP A 373 24.13 -12.16 5.79
CA ASP A 373 25.44 -12.58 6.31
C ASP A 373 26.29 -11.43 6.90
N LEU A 374 25.82 -10.19 6.75
CA LEU A 374 26.43 -8.98 7.30
C LEU A 374 25.69 -8.48 8.55
N PHE A 375 24.40 -8.81 8.67
CA PHE A 375 23.48 -8.31 9.70
C PHE A 375 22.80 -9.42 10.52
N ALA A 376 23.20 -10.69 10.37
CA ALA A 376 22.71 -11.84 11.13
C ALA A 376 23.15 -11.76 12.60
N THR A 377 22.45 -10.91 13.35
CA THR A 377 22.52 -10.78 14.80
C THR A 377 21.30 -11.46 15.39
N GLU A 378 21.53 -12.57 16.09
CA GLU A 378 20.54 -13.17 16.98
C GLU A 378 20.52 -12.30 18.26
N ASP A 379 19.33 -11.79 18.61
CA ASP A 379 19.01 -11.01 19.81
C ASP A 379 19.87 -9.76 20.15
N VAL A 380 19.83 -8.75 19.26
CA VAL A 380 20.02 -7.34 19.69
C VAL A 380 18.64 -6.68 19.87
N ASP A 381 18.35 -6.21 21.09
CA ASP A 381 17.09 -5.54 21.44
C ASP A 381 17.03 -4.12 20.82
N LEU A 382 16.63 -4.08 19.55
CA LEU A 382 16.62 -2.92 18.64
C LEU A 382 16.02 -1.64 19.25
N LYS A 383 15.08 -1.76 20.20
CA LYS A 383 14.47 -0.59 20.85
C LYS A 383 15.49 0.25 21.63
N LYS A 384 16.49 -0.37 22.26
CA LYS A 384 17.43 0.38 23.12
C LYS A 384 18.42 1.25 22.36
N LEU A 385 18.72 0.92 21.10
CA LEU A 385 19.62 1.71 20.23
C LEU A 385 18.87 2.71 19.33
N LEU A 386 17.55 2.55 19.15
CA LEU A 386 16.74 3.33 18.20
C LEU A 386 15.69 4.22 18.88
N ASN A 387 15.62 4.22 20.21
CA ASN A 387 14.77 5.10 21.02
C ASN A 387 15.34 6.53 21.21
N ALA A 388 16.56 6.79 20.73
CA ALA A 388 17.07 8.16 20.62
C ALA A 388 16.63 8.74 19.27
N ASP A 389 16.12 9.97 19.27
CA ASP A 389 15.86 10.77 18.05
C ASP A 389 17.17 11.24 17.37
N ASP A 390 18.19 10.37 17.34
CA ASP A 390 19.53 10.63 16.81
C ASP A 390 19.50 10.67 15.28
N MET A 391 19.14 11.84 14.75
CA MET A 391 19.34 12.21 13.34
C MET A 391 20.78 11.95 12.87
N ASP A 392 21.76 12.02 13.79
CA ASP A 392 23.17 11.70 13.54
C ASP A 392 23.38 10.20 13.25
N LEU A 393 22.71 9.29 13.98
CA LEU A 393 22.76 7.86 13.70
C LEU A 393 22.11 7.56 12.34
N ILE A 394 20.98 8.20 12.03
CA ILE A 394 20.32 8.11 10.73
C ILE A 394 21.27 8.58 9.61
N GLY A 395 21.97 9.71 9.82
CA GLY A 395 22.96 10.26 8.89
C GLY A 395 24.14 9.32 8.65
N HIS A 396 24.70 8.75 9.72
CA HIS A 396 25.78 7.76 9.65
C HIS A 396 25.34 6.49 8.90
N MET A 397 24.17 5.94 9.21
CA MET A 397 23.63 4.79 8.48
C MET A 397 23.45 5.11 6.99
N LYS A 398 22.85 6.24 6.63
CA LYS A 398 22.71 6.66 5.21
C LYS A 398 24.06 6.78 4.49
N SER A 399 25.07 7.39 5.11
CA SER A 399 26.41 7.54 4.53
C SER A 399 27.11 6.20 4.25
N ILE A 400 26.90 5.23 5.15
CA ILE A 400 27.37 3.85 5.03
C ILE A 400 26.63 3.12 3.90
N LEU A 401 25.32 3.36 3.76
CA LEU A 401 24.43 2.67 2.82
C LEU A 401 24.46 3.22 1.38
N GLY A 402 24.87 4.46 1.17
CA GLY A 402 24.89 5.11 -0.15
C GLY A 402 25.43 4.25 -1.32
N PRO A 403 26.48 3.43 -1.18
CA PRO A 403 26.99 2.58 -2.27
C PRO A 403 26.14 1.34 -2.58
N PHE A 404 25.21 0.97 -1.70
CA PHE A 404 24.27 -0.14 -1.93
C PHE A 404 22.89 0.35 -2.42
N ILE A 405 22.66 1.68 -2.39
CA ILE A 405 21.37 2.30 -2.73
C ILE A 405 21.57 3.33 -3.84
N LEU A 406 21.04 3.06 -5.03
CA LEU A 406 20.97 4.05 -6.10
C LEU A 406 19.60 4.73 -6.10
N ARG A 407 19.55 6.03 -5.80
CA ARG A 407 18.34 6.88 -5.82
C ARG A 407 18.55 8.08 -6.73
N ARG A 408 17.58 8.31 -7.62
CA ARG A 408 17.50 9.48 -8.52
C ARG A 408 16.07 9.98 -8.61
N LEU A 409 15.88 11.29 -8.66
CA LEU A 409 14.58 11.94 -8.81
C LEU A 409 14.32 12.34 -10.27
N LYS A 410 13.05 12.55 -10.62
CA LYS A 410 12.63 13.02 -11.95
C LYS A 410 13.25 14.37 -12.32
N SER A 411 13.44 15.25 -11.34
CA SER A 411 14.16 16.53 -11.46
C SER A 411 15.57 16.34 -12.00
N ASP A 412 16.26 15.32 -11.51
CA ASP A 412 17.71 15.15 -11.70
C ASP A 412 18.01 14.56 -13.08
N VAL A 413 17.14 13.67 -13.58
CA VAL A 413 17.39 12.87 -14.79
C VAL A 413 16.48 13.18 -15.98
N MET A 414 15.40 13.94 -15.81
CA MET A 414 14.41 14.17 -16.87
C MET A 414 14.01 15.63 -17.09
N GLN A 415 14.91 16.37 -17.74
CA GLN A 415 14.57 17.59 -18.52
C GLN A 415 13.52 17.32 -19.63
N GLN A 416 13.24 16.06 -19.94
CA GLN A 416 12.29 15.60 -20.96
C GLN A 416 10.89 15.26 -20.42
N LEU A 417 10.66 15.30 -19.11
CA LEU A 417 9.31 15.11 -18.57
C LEU A 417 8.48 16.38 -18.76
N VAL A 418 7.22 16.18 -19.11
CA VAL A 418 6.20 17.22 -19.05
C VAL A 418 6.05 17.78 -17.62
N PRO A 419 5.67 19.07 -17.48
CA PRO A 419 5.47 19.67 -16.16
C PRO A 419 4.31 19.02 -15.41
N LYS A 420 4.45 18.96 -14.08
CA LYS A 420 3.46 18.45 -13.11
C LYS A 420 2.89 19.65 -12.35
N ILE A 421 1.63 19.98 -12.56
CA ILE A 421 0.94 21.12 -11.94
C ILE A 421 0.07 20.59 -10.80
N GLN A 422 0.21 21.13 -9.59
CA GLN A 422 -0.66 20.79 -8.46
C GLN A 422 -1.60 21.95 -8.14
N ARG A 423 -2.88 21.63 -7.89
CA ARG A 423 -3.93 22.54 -7.46
C ARG A 423 -4.66 21.94 -6.27
N VAL A 424 -5.02 22.79 -5.31
CA VAL A 424 -5.76 22.41 -4.11
C VAL A 424 -7.07 23.19 -4.14
N GLU A 425 -8.16 22.48 -4.38
CA GLU A 425 -9.50 23.05 -4.49
C GLU A 425 -10.19 22.87 -3.13
N TYR A 426 -10.23 23.95 -2.35
CA TYR A 426 -10.89 23.96 -1.05
C TYR A 426 -12.39 24.22 -1.23
N VAL A 427 -13.20 23.18 -1.03
CA VAL A 427 -14.65 23.18 -1.26
C VAL A 427 -15.41 23.46 0.05
N GLY A 428 -16.47 24.29 0.00
CA GLY A 428 -17.33 24.56 1.14
C GLY A 428 -18.52 23.60 1.20
N MET A 429 -18.84 23.09 2.40
CA MET A 429 -20.04 22.29 2.61
C MET A 429 -21.31 23.10 2.31
N GLU A 430 -22.32 22.45 1.72
CA GLU A 430 -23.67 23.01 1.68
C GLU A 430 -24.40 22.68 2.97
N LYS A 431 -25.44 23.47 3.31
CA LYS A 431 -26.16 23.37 4.57
C LYS A 431 -26.55 21.95 4.98
N GLN A 432 -27.02 21.10 4.07
CA GLN A 432 -27.41 19.71 4.41
C GLN A 432 -26.21 18.82 4.79
N GLN A 433 -25.04 19.04 4.17
CA GLN A 433 -23.81 18.33 4.54
C GLN A 433 -23.21 18.89 5.84
N GLU A 434 -23.32 20.21 6.03
CA GLU A 434 -22.89 20.92 7.24
C GLU A 434 -23.75 20.53 8.46
N ASP A 435 -25.07 20.53 8.34
CA ASP A 435 -26.02 20.11 9.39
C ASP A 435 -25.71 18.67 9.85
N ALA A 436 -25.49 17.73 8.91
CA ALA A 436 -25.12 16.33 9.22
C ALA A 436 -23.71 16.19 9.84
N TYR A 437 -22.76 17.05 9.47
CA TYR A 437 -21.42 17.07 10.06
C TYR A 437 -21.45 17.63 11.50
N MET A 438 -22.27 18.66 11.73
CA MET A 438 -22.50 19.25 13.05
C MET A 438 -23.24 18.28 13.98
N GLU A 439 -24.26 17.56 13.50
CA GLU A 439 -24.93 16.51 14.26
C GLU A 439 -23.95 15.43 14.75
N ALA A 440 -23.05 14.96 13.88
CA ALA A 440 -22.02 13.98 14.26
C ALA A 440 -21.00 14.54 15.28
N ILE A 441 -20.66 15.84 15.19
CA ILE A 441 -19.84 16.52 16.21
C ILE A 441 -20.59 16.63 17.54
N GLU A 442 -21.90 16.92 17.53
CA GLU A 442 -22.72 16.98 18.73
C GLU A 442 -22.88 15.60 19.40
N GLU A 443 -23.04 14.54 18.60
CA GLU A 443 -23.01 13.14 19.08
C GLU A 443 -21.68 12.84 19.80
N TYR A 444 -20.55 13.17 19.16
CA TYR A 444 -19.23 13.00 19.75
C TYR A 444 -19.05 13.82 21.05
N ARG A 445 -19.54 15.07 21.08
CA ARG A 445 -19.56 15.95 22.27
C ARG A 445 -20.44 15.37 23.37
N ALA A 446 -21.57 14.74 23.05
CA ALA A 446 -22.46 14.11 24.01
C ALA A 446 -21.82 12.87 24.64
N THR A 447 -21.28 11.96 23.81
CA THR A 447 -20.58 10.75 24.26
C THR A 447 -19.37 11.09 25.12
N SER A 448 -18.55 12.07 24.69
CA SER A 448 -17.39 12.53 25.46
C SER A 448 -17.78 13.07 26.84
N ARG A 449 -18.80 13.94 26.92
CA ARG A 449 -19.32 14.47 28.20
C ARG A 449 -19.90 13.38 29.09
N ALA A 450 -20.64 12.43 28.52
CA ALA A 450 -21.21 11.29 29.26
C ALA A 450 -20.13 10.34 29.80
N HIS A 451 -18.96 10.27 29.16
CA HIS A 451 -17.82 9.51 29.65
C HIS A 451 -17.11 10.24 30.81
N ILE A 452 -16.85 11.56 30.66
CA ILE A 452 -16.28 12.40 31.74
C ILE A 452 -17.15 12.34 33.00
N ALA A 453 -18.47 12.40 32.86
CA ALA A 453 -19.41 12.32 33.97
C ALA A 453 -19.41 10.96 34.70
N LYS A 454 -18.86 9.90 34.08
CA LYS A 454 -18.70 8.56 34.69
C LYS A 454 -17.30 8.34 35.27
N SER A 455 -16.28 9.01 34.73
CA SER A 455 -14.90 8.94 35.22
C SER A 455 -14.61 10.08 36.21
N SER A 456 -15.01 9.89 37.47
CA SER A 456 -15.01 10.93 38.51
C SER A 456 -13.64 11.38 39.05
N GLU A 457 -12.51 10.95 38.45
CA GLU A 457 -11.15 11.23 38.93
C GLU A 457 -10.11 11.47 37.80
N ILE A 458 -10.27 12.52 36.98
CA ILE A 458 -9.15 13.05 36.17
C ILE A 458 -9.15 14.59 36.20
N ASN A 459 -7.96 15.19 36.38
CA ASN A 459 -7.75 16.65 36.37
C ASN A 459 -8.15 17.29 35.03
N SER A 460 -8.80 18.45 35.10
CA SER A 460 -9.43 19.18 33.99
C SER A 460 -8.54 19.60 32.82
N ASN A 461 -7.22 19.44 32.93
CA ASN A 461 -6.26 20.04 31.99
C ASN A 461 -5.74 19.07 30.93
N ASN A 462 -5.95 17.75 31.06
CA ASN A 462 -5.56 16.76 30.05
C ASN A 462 -6.79 16.10 29.42
N LEU A 463 -7.43 16.77 28.45
CA LEU A 463 -8.48 16.22 27.58
C LEU A 463 -7.95 15.15 26.58
N PHE A 464 -6.76 14.60 26.83
CA PHE A 464 -5.97 13.77 25.91
C PHE A 464 -6.33 12.28 25.92
N GLY A 465 -7.23 11.84 26.81
CA GLY A 465 -7.54 10.41 27.02
C GLY A 465 -8.98 10.10 27.41
N VAL A 466 -9.94 10.99 27.09
CA VAL A 466 -11.34 10.89 27.56
C VAL A 466 -12.09 9.68 26.99
N LEU A 467 -11.74 9.23 25.79
CA LEU A 467 -12.38 8.09 25.12
C LEU A 467 -11.33 7.06 24.66
N PRO A 468 -11.66 5.76 24.63
CA PRO A 468 -10.79 4.73 24.07
C PRO A 468 -10.33 5.03 22.64
N ARG A 469 -9.06 4.73 22.31
CA ARG A 469 -8.47 4.96 20.98
C ARG A 469 -9.33 4.44 19.81
N ARG A 470 -9.99 3.28 19.98
CA ARG A 470 -10.90 2.70 18.99
C ARG A 470 -12.13 3.58 18.72
N GLN A 471 -12.69 4.23 19.73
CA GLN A 471 -13.83 5.16 19.55
C GLN A 471 -13.39 6.46 18.87
N ILE A 472 -12.23 7.00 19.26
CA ILE A 472 -11.58 8.16 18.61
C ILE A 472 -11.41 7.89 17.11
N SER A 473 -10.87 6.72 16.74
CA SER A 473 -10.74 6.29 15.34
C SER A 473 -12.08 6.23 14.60
N ASN A 474 -13.10 5.61 15.22
CA ASN A 474 -14.44 5.50 14.63
C ASN A 474 -15.08 6.86 14.32
N TYR A 475 -15.06 7.80 15.26
CA TYR A 475 -15.58 9.15 15.05
C TYR A 475 -14.78 9.92 13.98
N PHE A 476 -13.45 9.79 13.96
CA PHE A 476 -12.64 10.39 12.89
C PHE A 476 -13.01 9.86 11.50
N VAL A 477 -13.24 8.55 11.38
CA VAL A 477 -13.69 7.91 10.14
C VAL A 477 -15.10 8.38 9.75
N GLN A 478 -16.02 8.53 10.70
CA GLN A 478 -17.37 9.08 10.47
C GLN A 478 -17.31 10.53 9.96
N PHE A 479 -16.49 11.38 10.56
CA PHE A 479 -16.31 12.77 10.13
C PHE A 479 -15.71 12.83 8.72
N ARG A 480 -14.68 12.01 8.42
CA ARG A 480 -14.14 11.93 7.05
C ARG A 480 -15.18 11.42 6.05
N LYS A 481 -16.04 10.46 6.44
CA LYS A 481 -17.13 9.96 5.59
C LYS A 481 -18.08 11.08 5.21
N ILE A 482 -18.59 11.84 6.18
CA ILE A 482 -19.51 12.95 5.95
C ILE A 482 -18.85 14.07 5.14
N ALA A 483 -17.58 14.41 5.42
CA ALA A 483 -16.81 15.41 4.67
C ALA A 483 -16.61 15.05 3.18
N ASN A 484 -16.58 13.75 2.85
CA ASN A 484 -16.57 13.25 1.47
C ASN A 484 -17.98 13.16 0.88
N HIS A 485 -18.92 12.52 1.56
CA HIS A 485 -20.32 12.42 1.14
C HIS A 485 -21.28 12.05 2.28
N PRO A 486 -22.40 12.78 2.50
CA PRO A 486 -23.39 12.44 3.53
C PRO A 486 -23.92 10.99 3.45
N LEU A 487 -24.21 10.49 2.24
CA LEU A 487 -24.72 9.13 2.02
C LEU A 487 -23.75 7.98 2.42
N LEU A 488 -22.50 8.27 2.83
CA LEU A 488 -21.58 7.28 3.41
C LEU A 488 -21.87 6.96 4.89
N VAL A 489 -22.75 7.72 5.52
CA VAL A 489 -23.37 7.42 6.82
C VAL A 489 -24.88 7.19 6.64
N ARG A 490 -25.58 6.89 7.73
CA ARG A 490 -27.05 6.74 7.75
C ARG A 490 -27.65 7.94 8.48
N HIS A 491 -28.28 8.83 7.73
CA HIS A 491 -28.90 10.07 8.23
C HIS A 491 -30.29 10.30 7.58
N ILE A 492 -30.50 9.86 6.33
CA ILE A 492 -31.78 9.98 5.63
C ILE A 492 -32.77 8.89 6.05
N TYR A 493 -32.31 7.63 6.21
CA TYR A 493 -33.20 6.52 6.56
C TYR A 493 -33.25 6.27 8.07
N SER A 494 -34.43 6.52 8.66
CA SER A 494 -34.69 6.22 10.08
C SER A 494 -34.73 4.72 10.39
N ASP A 495 -34.67 4.36 11.67
CA ASP A 495 -34.89 2.97 12.11
C ASP A 495 -36.28 2.44 11.68
N GLU A 496 -37.30 3.30 11.64
CA GLU A 496 -38.64 2.92 11.14
C GLU A 496 -38.63 2.60 9.64
N ASP A 497 -37.88 3.38 8.85
CA ASP A 497 -37.69 3.13 7.43
C ASP A 497 -36.94 1.82 7.21
N VAL A 498 -35.88 1.55 7.98
CA VAL A 498 -35.13 0.27 7.95
C VAL A 498 -36.04 -0.93 8.24
N VAL A 499 -36.86 -0.88 9.30
CA VAL A 499 -37.83 -1.95 9.62
C VAL A 499 -38.85 -2.12 8.50
N ARG A 500 -39.30 -1.04 7.86
CA ARG A 500 -40.21 -1.08 6.71
C ARG A 500 -39.55 -1.69 5.47
N PHE A 501 -38.26 -1.43 5.23
CA PHE A 501 -37.51 -1.99 4.11
C PHE A 501 -37.20 -3.48 4.34
N ALA A 502 -36.76 -3.87 5.53
CA ALA A 502 -36.54 -5.26 5.92
C ALA A 502 -37.77 -6.14 5.64
N LYS A 503 -38.97 -5.67 6.04
CA LYS A 503 -40.26 -6.36 5.80
C LYS A 503 -40.61 -6.55 4.32
N LYS A 504 -40.00 -5.80 3.39
CA LYS A 504 -40.18 -5.96 1.95
C LYS A 504 -39.08 -6.81 1.31
N LEU A 505 -37.85 -6.63 1.76
CA LEU A 505 -36.66 -7.32 1.24
C LEU A 505 -36.58 -8.78 1.70
N HIS A 506 -37.07 -9.09 2.91
CA HIS A 506 -37.07 -10.45 3.46
C HIS A 506 -37.88 -11.45 2.62
N PRO A 507 -39.16 -11.19 2.23
CA PRO A 507 -39.89 -12.07 1.32
C PRO A 507 -39.29 -12.20 -0.09
N MET A 508 -38.47 -11.23 -0.52
CA MET A 508 -37.78 -11.24 -1.81
C MET A 508 -36.49 -12.10 -1.80
N GLY A 509 -36.15 -12.69 -0.65
CA GLY A 509 -34.94 -13.52 -0.51
C GLY A 509 -33.64 -12.71 -0.52
N ALA A 510 -33.69 -11.39 -0.27
CA ALA A 510 -32.54 -10.49 -0.44
C ALA A 510 -31.33 -10.82 0.47
N PHE A 511 -31.58 -11.52 1.58
CA PHE A 511 -30.58 -11.98 2.54
C PHE A 511 -30.60 -13.52 2.68
N GLY A 512 -31.10 -14.22 1.65
CA GLY A 512 -31.42 -15.65 1.70
C GLY A 512 -32.78 -15.94 2.35
N PHE A 513 -33.47 -16.98 1.87
CA PHE A 513 -34.80 -17.35 2.36
C PHE A 513 -34.80 -17.97 3.78
N GLU A 514 -33.64 -18.39 4.28
CA GLU A 514 -33.45 -18.97 5.61
C GLU A 514 -33.18 -17.91 6.70
N CYS A 515 -33.02 -16.63 6.31
CA CYS A 515 -32.73 -15.56 7.27
C CYS A 515 -34.01 -15.09 7.98
N ASN A 516 -33.93 -14.83 9.29
CA ASN A 516 -35.03 -14.27 10.07
C ASN A 516 -35.15 -12.75 9.85
N LEU A 517 -36.38 -12.22 9.86
CA LEU A 517 -36.66 -10.79 9.69
C LEU A 517 -35.84 -9.90 10.64
N ASP A 518 -35.68 -10.29 11.91
CA ASP A 518 -34.92 -9.51 12.89
C ASP A 518 -33.43 -9.42 12.54
N ARG A 519 -32.85 -10.48 11.95
CA ARG A 519 -31.47 -10.45 11.44
C ARG A 519 -31.34 -9.53 10.23
N VAL A 520 -32.34 -9.50 9.34
CA VAL A 520 -32.39 -8.56 8.21
C VAL A 520 -32.49 -7.10 8.71
N ILE A 521 -33.24 -6.84 9.77
CA ILE A 521 -33.32 -5.52 10.40
C ILE A 521 -31.97 -5.12 11.00
N ASP A 522 -31.33 -6.00 11.77
CA ASP A 522 -30.05 -5.70 12.42
C ASP A 522 -28.90 -5.52 11.40
N GLU A 523 -28.88 -6.29 10.32
CA GLU A 523 -27.94 -6.12 9.20
C GLU A 523 -28.14 -4.76 8.50
N LEU A 524 -29.38 -4.40 8.17
CA LEU A 524 -29.69 -3.12 7.50
C LEU A 524 -29.41 -1.88 8.36
N LYS A 525 -29.42 -1.99 9.70
CA LYS A 525 -28.98 -0.89 10.58
C LYS A 525 -27.48 -0.57 10.43
N GLY A 526 -26.67 -1.54 10.02
CA GLY A 526 -25.25 -1.34 9.75
C GLY A 526 -24.94 -0.68 8.41
N TYR A 527 -25.94 -0.54 7.53
CA TYR A 527 -25.74 -0.02 6.18
C TYR A 527 -25.88 1.51 6.15
N ASN A 528 -25.09 2.16 5.29
CA ASN A 528 -25.22 3.58 5.00
C ASN A 528 -26.40 3.84 4.03
N ASP A 529 -26.81 5.11 3.88
CA ASP A 529 -27.96 5.47 3.06
C ASP A 529 -27.78 5.06 1.59
N PHE A 530 -26.57 5.17 1.03
CA PHE A 530 -26.31 4.74 -0.34
C PHE A 530 -26.44 3.21 -0.50
N SER A 531 -25.90 2.40 0.42
CA SER A 531 -26.01 0.94 0.38
C SER A 531 -27.46 0.46 0.54
N ILE A 532 -28.26 1.10 1.40
CA ILE A 532 -29.71 0.84 1.51
C ILE A 532 -30.40 1.19 0.20
N HIS A 533 -30.11 2.35 -0.38
CA HIS A 533 -30.68 2.81 -1.65
C HIS A 533 -30.37 1.85 -2.81
N GLN A 534 -29.11 1.42 -2.96
CA GLN A 534 -28.67 0.48 -4.00
C GLN A 534 -29.37 -0.87 -3.86
N LEU A 535 -29.53 -1.38 -2.63
CA LEU A 535 -30.25 -2.63 -2.36
C LEU A 535 -31.74 -2.52 -2.74
N LEU A 536 -32.40 -1.41 -2.40
CA LEU A 536 -33.79 -1.14 -2.76
C LEU A 536 -33.98 -1.05 -4.27
N LEU A 537 -33.03 -0.45 -5.00
CA LEU A 537 -33.03 -0.44 -6.47
C LEU A 537 -32.86 -1.84 -7.07
N HIS A 538 -31.93 -2.66 -6.54
CA HIS A 538 -31.66 -4.00 -7.05
C HIS A 538 -32.88 -4.92 -6.95
N TYR A 539 -33.59 -4.89 -5.83
CA TYR A 539 -34.81 -5.67 -5.62
C TYR A 539 -36.10 -4.98 -6.10
N GLY A 540 -35.99 -3.88 -6.85
CA GLY A 540 -37.14 -3.21 -7.47
C GLY A 540 -38.14 -2.61 -6.48
N VAL A 541 -37.70 -2.24 -5.27
CA VAL A 541 -38.56 -1.71 -4.20
C VAL A 541 -38.85 -0.22 -4.44
N THR A 542 -39.59 0.09 -5.50
CA THR A 542 -39.88 1.47 -5.97
C THR A 542 -40.93 2.22 -5.13
N ALA A 543 -40.89 2.08 -3.81
CA ALA A 543 -41.73 2.87 -2.92
C ALA A 543 -41.32 4.35 -3.00
N THR A 544 -42.28 5.25 -3.19
CA THR A 544 -42.10 6.71 -3.39
C THR A 544 -41.47 7.49 -2.22
N LYS A 545 -41.06 6.80 -1.16
CA LYS A 545 -40.28 7.33 -0.01
C LYS A 545 -38.91 6.64 0.21
N GLY A 546 -38.53 5.67 -0.62
CA GLY A 546 -37.34 4.83 -0.41
C GLY A 546 -36.31 4.84 -1.53
N ILE A 547 -36.53 5.62 -2.60
CA ILE A 547 -35.54 5.82 -3.66
C ILE A 547 -35.04 7.26 -3.54
N LEU A 548 -33.73 7.42 -3.34
CA LEU A 548 -33.07 8.71 -3.39
C LEU A 548 -33.10 9.25 -4.83
N SER A 549 -33.35 10.55 -4.98
CA SER A 549 -33.24 11.24 -6.28
C SER A 549 -31.79 11.58 -6.59
N ASP A 550 -31.41 11.67 -7.87
CA ASP A 550 -30.08 12.09 -8.34
C ASP A 550 -29.52 13.36 -7.66
N LYS A 551 -30.40 14.29 -7.26
CA LYS A 551 -30.03 15.48 -6.46
C LYS A 551 -29.27 15.17 -5.16
N GLN A 552 -29.49 13.99 -4.56
CA GLN A 552 -28.88 13.57 -3.29
C GLN A 552 -27.37 13.32 -3.41
N VAL A 553 -26.88 12.97 -4.62
CA VAL A 553 -25.45 12.85 -4.92
C VAL A 553 -24.78 14.21 -5.03
N MET A 554 -25.52 15.20 -5.51
CA MET A 554 -25.04 16.57 -5.72
C MET A 554 -25.03 17.42 -4.45
N LEU A 555 -25.38 16.84 -3.29
CA LEU A 555 -25.32 17.50 -1.98
C LEU A 555 -23.89 17.62 -1.45
N SER A 556 -23.02 16.66 -1.76
CA SER A 556 -21.60 16.76 -1.40
C SER A 556 -20.91 17.89 -2.14
N ALA A 557 -20.21 18.73 -1.39
CA ALA A 557 -19.33 19.76 -1.90
C ALA A 557 -18.30 19.23 -2.93
N LYS A 558 -17.76 18.03 -2.70
CA LYS A 558 -16.78 17.41 -3.60
C LYS A 558 -17.43 16.92 -4.90
N CYS A 559 -18.61 16.30 -4.83
CA CYS A 559 -19.36 15.90 -6.03
C CYS A 559 -19.80 17.11 -6.88
N ARG A 560 -20.16 18.23 -6.25
CA ARG A 560 -20.47 19.49 -6.94
C ARG A 560 -19.25 20.08 -7.64
N ALA A 561 -18.11 20.14 -6.95
CA ALA A 561 -16.85 20.57 -7.55
C ALA A 561 -16.43 19.67 -8.74
N LEU A 562 -16.70 18.36 -8.68
CA LEU A 562 -16.52 17.46 -9.84
C LEU A 562 -17.48 17.80 -10.99
N ALA A 563 -18.74 18.14 -10.73
CA ALA A 563 -19.70 18.53 -11.77
C ALA A 563 -19.37 19.88 -12.44
N GLU A 564 -18.66 20.78 -11.75
CA GLU A 564 -18.12 22.00 -12.35
C GLU A 564 -16.81 21.72 -13.13
N LEU A 565 -15.90 20.94 -12.54
CA LEU A 565 -14.58 20.67 -13.10
C LEU A 565 -14.62 19.74 -14.33
N LEU A 566 -15.30 18.61 -14.25
CA LEU A 566 -15.21 17.55 -15.27
C LEU A 566 -15.73 17.98 -16.66
N PRO A 567 -16.84 18.75 -16.80
CA PRO A 567 -17.26 19.25 -18.10
C PRO A 567 -16.22 20.18 -18.75
N SER A 568 -15.59 21.07 -17.98
CA SER A 568 -14.54 21.97 -18.50
C SER A 568 -13.31 21.18 -19.00
N LEU A 569 -12.89 20.15 -18.26
CA LEU A 569 -11.81 19.25 -18.67
C LEU A 569 -12.17 18.45 -19.93
N LYS A 570 -13.43 17.98 -20.05
CA LYS A 570 -13.93 17.27 -21.23
C LYS A 570 -13.95 18.15 -22.48
N GLN A 571 -14.38 19.41 -22.34
CA GLN A 571 -14.30 20.41 -23.41
C GLN A 571 -12.85 20.72 -23.81
N GLY A 572 -11.93 20.76 -22.85
CA GLY A 572 -10.48 20.89 -23.09
C GLY A 572 -9.79 19.66 -23.71
N GLY A 573 -10.52 18.56 -23.96
CA GLY A 573 -9.93 17.32 -24.50
C GLY A 573 -8.98 16.61 -23.53
N HIS A 574 -9.17 16.81 -22.23
CA HIS A 574 -8.46 16.13 -21.15
C HIS A 574 -9.12 14.81 -20.77
N ARG A 575 -8.36 13.94 -20.10
CA ARG A 575 -8.81 12.63 -19.61
C ARG A 575 -8.36 12.43 -18.16
N VAL A 576 -9.27 11.93 -17.33
CA VAL A 576 -9.19 12.09 -15.87
C VAL A 576 -9.04 10.75 -15.15
N LEU A 577 -8.08 10.66 -14.23
CA LEU A 577 -8.03 9.62 -13.20
C LEU A 577 -8.63 10.19 -11.91
N ILE A 578 -9.62 9.51 -11.31
CA ILE A 578 -10.21 9.94 -10.04
C ILE A 578 -9.89 8.88 -8.98
N PHE A 579 -9.15 9.28 -7.94
CA PHE A 579 -8.73 8.41 -6.85
C PHE A 579 -9.53 8.66 -5.57
N SER A 580 -9.94 7.58 -4.90
CA SER A 580 -10.55 7.60 -3.57
C SER A 580 -10.01 6.45 -2.71
N GLN A 581 -9.94 6.63 -1.39
CA GLN A 581 -9.54 5.58 -0.46
C GLN A 581 -10.64 4.51 -0.27
N TRP A 582 -11.91 4.87 -0.45
CA TRP A 582 -13.04 3.99 -0.14
C TRP A 582 -13.78 3.51 -1.38
N THR A 583 -13.97 2.20 -1.50
CA THR A 583 -14.78 1.60 -2.57
C THR A 583 -16.24 2.04 -2.51
N SER A 584 -16.79 2.28 -1.31
CA SER A 584 -18.15 2.85 -1.15
C SER A 584 -18.28 4.28 -1.67
N MET A 585 -17.19 5.07 -1.63
CA MET A 585 -17.17 6.37 -2.29
C MET A 585 -17.05 6.23 -3.81
N LEU A 586 -16.32 5.22 -4.30
CA LEU A 586 -16.31 4.90 -5.74
C LEU A 586 -17.70 4.50 -6.25
N ASP A 587 -18.48 3.75 -5.47
CA ASP A 587 -19.88 3.41 -5.82
C ASP A 587 -20.75 4.68 -5.96
N ILE A 588 -20.60 5.64 -5.04
CA ILE A 588 -21.27 6.95 -5.13
C ILE A 588 -20.77 7.76 -6.33
N LEU A 589 -19.45 7.75 -6.58
CA LEU A 589 -18.85 8.46 -7.72
C LEU A 589 -19.30 7.89 -9.07
N GLU A 590 -19.57 6.59 -9.19
CA GLU A 590 -20.21 6.02 -10.38
C GLU A 590 -21.56 6.71 -10.65
N TRP A 591 -22.42 6.81 -9.63
CA TRP A 591 -23.70 7.54 -9.74
C TRP A 591 -23.48 9.04 -10.01
N THR A 592 -22.46 9.68 -9.42
CA THR A 592 -22.07 11.07 -9.73
C THR A 592 -21.72 11.26 -11.20
N LEU A 593 -20.88 10.37 -11.77
CA LEU A 593 -20.46 10.46 -13.16
C LEU A 593 -21.59 10.18 -14.15
N ASP A 594 -22.52 9.28 -13.80
CA ASP A 594 -23.76 9.04 -14.56
C ASP A 594 -24.64 10.30 -14.60
N VAL A 595 -24.79 11.00 -13.46
CA VAL A 595 -25.55 12.26 -13.37
C VAL A 595 -24.89 13.40 -14.14
N ILE A 596 -23.55 13.47 -14.16
CA ILE A 596 -22.78 14.44 -14.97
C ILE A 596 -22.80 14.07 -16.47
N GLY A 597 -23.06 12.80 -16.82
CA GLY A 597 -23.13 12.34 -18.22
C GLY A 597 -21.76 12.13 -18.87
N VAL A 598 -20.81 11.49 -18.16
CA VAL A 598 -19.48 11.16 -18.69
C VAL A 598 -19.20 9.66 -18.73
N THR A 599 -18.43 9.23 -19.73
CA THR A 599 -18.00 7.84 -19.88
C THR A 599 -16.85 7.53 -18.94
N TYR A 600 -16.93 6.39 -18.25
CA TYR A 600 -15.88 5.98 -17.31
C TYR A 600 -15.60 4.47 -17.29
N LYS A 601 -14.47 4.11 -16.68
CA LYS A 601 -14.16 2.74 -16.23
C LYS A 601 -13.81 2.77 -14.75
N ARG A 602 -13.92 1.62 -14.08
CA ARG A 602 -13.57 1.46 -12.66
C ARG A 602 -12.58 0.31 -12.49
N LEU A 603 -11.60 0.50 -11.61
CA LEU A 603 -10.64 -0.51 -11.19
C LEU A 603 -10.36 -0.35 -9.69
N ASP A 604 -10.67 -1.37 -8.92
CA ASP A 604 -10.51 -1.38 -7.46
C ASP A 604 -10.07 -2.76 -6.93
N GLY A 605 -10.10 -2.94 -5.60
CA GLY A 605 -9.73 -4.19 -4.94
C GLY A 605 -10.58 -5.40 -5.36
N SER A 606 -11.84 -5.20 -5.73
CA SER A 606 -12.76 -6.26 -6.17
C SER A 606 -12.49 -6.75 -7.60
N THR A 607 -11.73 -5.97 -8.38
CA THR A 607 -11.44 -6.27 -9.79
C THR A 607 -10.45 -7.43 -9.88
N GLN A 608 -10.80 -8.48 -10.63
CA GLN A 608 -9.96 -9.67 -10.78
C GLN A 608 -8.64 -9.33 -11.45
N VAL A 609 -7.53 -9.94 -11.01
CA VAL A 609 -6.18 -9.59 -11.47
C VAL A 609 -6.05 -9.65 -12.99
N SER A 610 -6.61 -10.68 -13.63
CA SER A 610 -6.63 -10.88 -15.09
C SER A 610 -7.45 -9.85 -15.87
N GLU A 611 -8.39 -9.17 -15.21
CA GLU A 611 -9.22 -8.13 -15.85
C GLU A 611 -8.55 -6.75 -15.75
N ARG A 612 -7.71 -6.52 -14.73
CA ARG A 612 -7.08 -5.22 -14.47
C ARG A 612 -6.28 -4.71 -15.66
N GLN A 613 -5.43 -5.55 -16.25
CA GLN A 613 -4.61 -5.16 -17.38
C GLN A 613 -5.48 -4.89 -18.63
N THR A 614 -6.54 -5.69 -18.84
CA THR A 614 -7.52 -5.45 -19.92
C THR A 614 -8.22 -4.10 -19.76
N ILE A 615 -8.59 -3.70 -18.54
CA ILE A 615 -9.19 -2.38 -18.24
C ILE A 615 -8.19 -1.25 -18.51
N VAL A 616 -6.92 -1.41 -18.10
CA VAL A 616 -5.83 -0.44 -18.33
C VAL A 616 -5.55 -0.28 -19.83
N ASP A 617 -5.43 -1.38 -20.57
CA ASP A 617 -5.21 -1.39 -22.02
C ASP A 617 -6.41 -0.77 -22.76
N THR A 618 -7.63 -1.07 -22.32
CA THR A 618 -8.86 -0.47 -22.88
C THR A 618 -8.85 1.05 -22.64
N PHE A 619 -8.61 1.51 -21.41
CA PHE A 619 -8.56 2.94 -21.11
C PHE A 619 -7.46 3.64 -21.90
N ASN A 620 -6.24 3.11 -21.97
CA ASN A 620 -5.15 3.78 -22.69
C ASN A 620 -5.44 3.93 -24.19
N ASN A 621 -6.05 2.91 -24.83
CA ASN A 621 -6.27 2.90 -26.28
C ASN A 621 -7.61 3.52 -26.72
N ASP A 622 -8.68 3.39 -25.92
CA ASP A 622 -10.02 3.90 -26.25
C ASP A 622 -10.20 5.33 -25.76
N THR A 623 -10.10 6.29 -26.68
CA THR A 623 -10.29 7.72 -26.40
C THR A 623 -11.74 8.14 -26.16
N SER A 624 -12.72 7.24 -26.34
CA SER A 624 -14.13 7.51 -26.00
C SER A 624 -14.39 7.46 -24.48
N ILE A 625 -13.47 6.90 -23.70
CA ILE A 625 -13.55 6.80 -22.24
C ILE A 625 -12.89 8.01 -21.60
N PHE A 626 -13.70 8.90 -21.01
CA PHE A 626 -13.23 10.16 -20.43
C PHE A 626 -12.53 9.97 -19.08
N ALA A 627 -13.12 9.19 -18.17
CA ALA A 627 -12.63 9.05 -16.79
C ALA A 627 -12.26 7.60 -16.40
N CYS A 628 -11.39 7.44 -15.40
CA CYS A 628 -11.13 6.17 -14.74
C CYS A 628 -11.18 6.33 -13.21
N LEU A 629 -12.12 5.63 -12.58
CA LEU A 629 -12.30 5.55 -11.13
C LEU A 629 -11.35 4.50 -10.56
N LEU A 630 -10.52 4.90 -9.60
CA LEU A 630 -9.46 4.06 -9.02
C LEU A 630 -9.51 4.12 -7.51
N SER A 631 -9.39 2.99 -6.81
CA SER A 631 -9.08 3.06 -5.38
C SER A 631 -7.60 3.34 -5.20
N THR A 632 -7.20 4.25 -4.30
CA THR A 632 -5.79 4.68 -4.18
C THR A 632 -4.86 3.49 -3.91
N ARG A 633 -5.31 2.50 -3.13
CA ARG A 633 -4.56 1.27 -2.84
C ARG A 633 -4.49 0.27 -4.01
N ALA A 634 -5.49 0.18 -4.88
CA ALA A 634 -5.46 -0.74 -6.03
C ALA A 634 -4.81 -0.09 -7.26
N GLY A 635 -5.07 1.20 -7.48
CA GLY A 635 -4.49 2.00 -8.56
C GLY A 635 -3.06 2.45 -8.31
N GLY A 636 -2.64 2.63 -7.04
CA GLY A 636 -1.25 2.96 -6.68
C GLY A 636 -0.24 1.87 -7.03
N GLN A 637 -0.68 0.60 -7.11
CA GLN A 637 0.18 -0.56 -7.38
C GLN A 637 0.54 -0.71 -8.86
N GLY A 638 1.51 0.09 -9.32
CA GLY A 638 2.38 -0.25 -10.46
C GLY A 638 1.80 -0.14 -11.87
N LEU A 639 0.51 0.16 -12.05
CA LEU A 639 -0.15 0.27 -13.36
C LEU A 639 0.40 1.42 -14.25
N ASN A 640 0.15 1.32 -15.56
CA ASN A 640 0.60 2.29 -16.57
C ASN A 640 -0.63 3.00 -17.18
N LEU A 641 -0.93 4.25 -16.77
CA LEU A 641 -2.15 4.98 -17.18
C LEU A 641 -1.81 6.28 -17.93
N THR A 642 -1.00 6.16 -18.99
CA THR A 642 -0.53 7.31 -19.78
C THR A 642 -1.59 7.93 -20.69
N GLY A 643 -2.74 7.28 -20.88
CA GLY A 643 -3.86 7.86 -21.64
C GLY A 643 -4.58 9.02 -20.94
N ALA A 644 -4.33 9.24 -19.64
CA ALA A 644 -4.84 10.39 -18.89
C ALA A 644 -3.76 11.47 -18.71
N ASP A 645 -4.20 12.72 -18.65
CA ASP A 645 -3.38 13.92 -18.40
C ASP A 645 -3.82 14.68 -17.13
N THR A 646 -4.96 14.31 -16.54
CA THR A 646 -5.47 14.92 -15.32
C THR A 646 -5.71 13.90 -14.22
N VAL A 647 -5.38 14.25 -12.98
CA VAL A 647 -5.63 13.45 -11.78
C VAL A 647 -6.49 14.26 -10.82
N VAL A 648 -7.52 13.63 -10.24
CA VAL A 648 -8.27 14.16 -9.11
C VAL A 648 -8.08 13.23 -7.92
N ILE A 649 -7.46 13.73 -6.85
CA ILE A 649 -7.46 13.08 -5.54
C ILE A 649 -8.72 13.56 -4.84
N HIS A 650 -9.75 12.72 -4.82
CA HIS A 650 -11.02 13.05 -4.17
C HIS A 650 -10.88 13.07 -2.65
N ASP A 651 -10.10 12.14 -2.09
CA ASP A 651 -9.80 12.07 -0.67
C ASP A 651 -8.38 11.51 -0.42
N MET A 652 -7.67 12.17 0.50
CA MET A 652 -6.21 12.02 0.66
C MET A 652 -5.86 10.93 1.68
N ASP A 653 -4.73 10.26 1.50
CA ASP A 653 -4.17 9.43 2.56
C ASP A 653 -3.48 10.28 3.65
N PHE A 654 -3.32 9.71 4.86
CA PHE A 654 -2.41 10.27 5.86
C PHE A 654 -0.94 10.10 5.46
N ASN A 655 -0.65 9.09 4.63
CA ASN A 655 0.66 8.89 4.03
C ASN A 655 0.71 9.52 2.63
N PRO A 656 1.31 10.71 2.47
CA PRO A 656 1.35 11.44 1.19
C PRO A 656 2.08 10.67 0.08
N GLN A 657 2.94 9.71 0.44
CA GLN A 657 3.64 8.89 -0.52
C GLN A 657 2.66 8.04 -1.34
N ILE A 658 1.56 7.55 -0.73
CA ILE A 658 0.53 6.74 -1.40
C ILE A 658 -0.16 7.56 -2.50
N ASP A 659 -0.52 8.81 -2.22
CA ASP A 659 -1.07 9.73 -3.21
C ASP A 659 -0.05 10.03 -4.34
N ARG A 660 1.24 10.23 -4.00
CA ARG A 660 2.31 10.41 -4.99
C ARG A 660 2.46 9.18 -5.91
N GLN A 661 2.30 7.97 -5.38
CA GLN A 661 2.28 6.73 -6.20
C GLN A 661 1.09 6.67 -7.17
N ALA A 662 -0.04 7.29 -6.82
CA ALA A 662 -1.24 7.38 -7.65
C ALA A 662 -1.09 8.44 -8.76
N GLU A 663 -0.53 9.62 -8.45
CA GLU A 663 -0.20 10.66 -9.42
C GLU A 663 0.77 10.15 -10.51
N ASP A 664 1.81 9.44 -10.08
CA ASP A 664 2.88 8.92 -10.94
C ASP A 664 2.42 7.77 -11.86
N ARG A 665 1.15 7.34 -11.78
CA ARG A 665 0.53 6.43 -12.75
C ARG A 665 0.40 7.04 -14.15
N CYS A 666 0.18 8.35 -14.22
CA CYS A 666 0.10 9.12 -15.46
C CYS A 666 1.31 10.05 -15.67
N HIS A 667 1.92 10.57 -14.59
CA HIS A 667 3.15 11.38 -14.68
C HIS A 667 4.40 10.50 -14.73
N ARG A 668 4.68 9.97 -15.93
CA ARG A 668 5.74 8.98 -16.18
C ARG A 668 6.28 9.05 -17.61
N ILE A 669 7.35 8.31 -17.89
CA ILE A 669 7.86 8.11 -19.26
C ILE A 669 6.73 7.58 -20.15
N GLY A 670 6.56 8.23 -21.31
CA GLY A 670 5.46 7.98 -22.25
C GLY A 670 4.35 9.02 -22.20
N GLN A 671 4.29 9.86 -21.15
CA GLN A 671 3.39 11.01 -21.12
C GLN A 671 3.89 12.13 -22.05
N THR A 672 2.97 12.71 -22.82
CA THR A 672 3.25 13.77 -23.80
C THR A 672 2.53 15.09 -23.50
N LYS A 673 1.52 15.09 -22.61
CA LYS A 673 0.80 16.29 -22.16
C LYS A 673 1.17 16.67 -20.72
N PRO A 674 1.25 17.97 -20.36
CA PRO A 674 1.33 18.44 -18.97
C PRO A 674 0.33 17.74 -18.05
N VAL A 675 0.78 17.27 -16.89
CA VAL A 675 -0.10 16.58 -15.94
C VAL A 675 -0.60 17.55 -14.88
N THR A 676 -1.92 17.66 -14.74
CA THR A 676 -2.55 18.49 -13.70
C THR A 676 -3.17 17.61 -12.62
N ILE A 677 -2.90 17.94 -11.35
CA ILE A 677 -3.43 17.24 -10.17
C ILE A 677 -4.31 18.20 -9.40
N TYR A 678 -5.55 17.81 -9.20
CA TYR A 678 -6.52 18.49 -8.35
C TYR A 678 -6.69 17.70 -7.05
N ARG A 679 -6.48 18.34 -5.90
CA ARG A 679 -6.78 17.78 -4.57
C ARG A 679 -8.04 18.46 -4.04
N LEU A 680 -9.11 17.69 -3.80
CA LEU A 680 -10.35 18.22 -3.24
C LEU A 680 -10.29 18.17 -1.71
N VAL A 681 -10.42 19.33 -1.06
CA VAL A 681 -10.32 19.46 0.40
C VAL A 681 -11.58 20.13 0.96
N THR A 682 -12.32 19.46 1.86
CA THR A 682 -13.55 20.04 2.42
C THR A 682 -13.24 20.99 3.59
N LYS A 683 -13.53 22.28 3.42
CA LYS A 683 -13.28 23.34 4.41
C LYS A 683 -13.98 23.10 5.74
N GLY A 684 -13.32 23.43 6.85
CA GLY A 684 -13.87 23.34 8.20
C GLY A 684 -14.03 21.90 8.72
N THR A 685 -13.30 20.93 8.13
CA THR A 685 -13.44 19.52 8.48
C THR A 685 -12.11 18.84 8.84
N VAL A 686 -12.19 17.59 9.30
CA VAL A 686 -11.01 16.70 9.45
C VAL A 686 -10.18 16.56 8.17
N ASP A 687 -10.74 16.80 6.99
CA ASP A 687 -10.07 16.65 5.69
C ASP A 687 -8.94 17.68 5.47
N GLU A 688 -9.13 18.93 5.95
CA GLU A 688 -8.06 19.94 5.97
C GLU A 688 -6.90 19.54 6.90
N ASN A 689 -7.22 18.91 8.03
CA ASN A 689 -6.22 18.44 8.99
C ASN A 689 -5.41 17.27 8.42
N VAL A 690 -6.04 16.37 7.66
CA VAL A 690 -5.36 15.29 6.92
C VAL A 690 -4.41 15.89 5.87
N TYR A 691 -4.85 16.90 5.11
CA TYR A 691 -4.00 17.59 4.12
C TYR A 691 -2.77 18.25 4.76
N GLU A 692 -2.96 19.01 5.85
CA GLU A 692 -1.86 19.68 6.56
C GLU A 692 -0.84 18.67 7.13
N ILE A 693 -1.29 17.55 7.70
CA ILE A 693 -0.39 16.47 8.16
C ILE A 693 0.38 15.86 6.97
N ALA A 694 -0.32 15.52 5.89
CA ALA A 694 0.30 14.93 4.70
C ALA A 694 1.35 15.88 4.07
N LYS A 695 1.05 17.18 4.03
CA LYS A 695 1.97 18.24 3.56
C LYS A 695 3.21 18.36 4.44
N ARG A 696 3.06 18.36 5.77
CA ARG A 696 4.19 18.38 6.73
C ARG A 696 5.10 17.16 6.55
N LYS A 697 4.52 15.97 6.39
CA LYS A 697 5.29 14.73 6.16
C LYS A 697 6.11 14.77 4.87
N LEU A 698 5.61 15.39 3.80
CA LEU A 698 6.42 15.60 2.58
C LEU A 698 7.60 16.54 2.78
N VAL A 699 7.47 17.57 3.63
CA VAL A 699 8.58 18.49 3.94
C VAL A 699 9.66 17.79 4.75
N LEU A 700 9.27 17.00 5.76
CA LEU A 700 10.20 16.19 6.54
C LEU A 700 10.90 15.14 5.66
N ASP A 701 10.16 14.39 4.84
CA ASP A 701 10.73 13.43 3.86
C ASP A 701 11.77 14.09 2.94
N ALA A 702 11.53 15.33 2.49
CA ALA A 702 12.47 16.05 1.63
C ALA A 702 13.75 16.46 2.39
N ALA A 703 13.60 17.13 3.55
CA ALA A 703 14.74 17.58 4.37
C ALA A 703 15.62 16.41 4.86
N VAL A 704 15.01 15.28 5.19
CA VAL A 704 15.69 14.06 5.66
C VAL A 704 16.45 13.33 4.53
N LEU A 705 16.13 13.60 3.26
CA LEU A 705 16.81 13.03 2.09
C LEU A 705 17.83 13.99 1.45
N GLU A 706 17.59 15.30 1.47
CA GLU A 706 18.50 16.33 0.98
C GLU A 706 19.48 16.76 2.10
N SER A 707 20.57 16.00 2.24
CA SER A 707 21.58 16.19 3.29
C SER A 707 22.15 17.62 3.33
N GLY A 708 21.71 18.43 4.31
CA GLY A 708 22.35 19.70 4.66
C GLY A 708 21.48 20.96 4.67
N MET A 709 20.14 20.88 4.65
CA MET A 709 19.30 22.03 5.01
C MET A 709 19.03 22.04 6.52
N GLU A 710 19.68 22.96 7.24
CA GLU A 710 19.27 23.34 8.59
C GLU A 710 17.86 23.95 8.52
N MET A 711 16.93 23.44 9.34
CA MET A 711 15.59 24.01 9.46
C MET A 711 15.58 25.04 10.59
N ASP A 712 15.19 26.27 10.28
CA ASP A 712 14.82 27.24 11.31
C ASP A 712 13.60 26.72 12.08
N ASN A 713 13.79 26.42 13.37
CA ASN A 713 12.77 25.91 14.29
C ASN A 713 11.73 26.99 14.71
N GLU A 714 11.21 27.78 13.78
CA GLU A 714 10.10 28.69 14.03
C GLU A 714 8.75 27.94 14.06
N GLY A 715 8.51 27.25 15.19
CA GLY A 715 7.18 26.77 15.56
C GLY A 715 7.09 25.27 15.81
N GLU A 716 7.61 24.81 16.94
CA GLU A 716 7.22 23.52 17.53
C GLU A 716 5.71 23.49 17.77
N THR A 717 4.98 22.94 16.80
CA THR A 717 3.68 22.30 17.05
C THR A 717 3.88 20.82 16.81
N SER A 718 3.79 20.03 17.89
CA SER A 718 3.89 18.57 17.89
C SER A 718 3.01 17.95 16.78
N GLU A 719 3.37 16.75 16.32
CA GLU A 719 2.49 15.96 15.43
C GLU A 719 1.10 15.86 16.06
N ARG A 720 0.13 16.60 15.52
CA ARG A 720 -1.25 16.54 16.04
C ARG A 720 -1.80 15.16 15.79
N THR A 721 -1.90 14.37 16.86
CA THR A 721 -2.53 13.06 16.81
C THR A 721 -4.00 13.19 16.40
N MET A 722 -4.64 12.09 15.96
CA MET A 722 -6.08 12.11 15.65
C MET A 722 -6.92 12.57 16.84
N GLY A 723 -6.46 12.30 18.08
CA GLY A 723 -7.07 12.79 19.31
C GLY A 723 -6.97 14.30 19.48
N GLU A 724 -5.86 14.93 19.08
CA GLU A 724 -5.71 16.41 19.10
C GLU A 724 -6.55 17.11 18.04
N ILE A 725 -6.69 16.51 16.86
CA ILE A 725 -7.60 17.05 15.84
C ILE A 725 -9.03 17.04 16.39
N LEU A 726 -9.47 15.90 16.94
CA LEU A 726 -10.80 15.77 17.52
C LEU A 726 -11.01 16.66 18.75
N SER A 727 -10.00 16.85 19.60
CA SER A 727 -10.10 17.78 20.74
C SER A 727 -10.16 19.23 20.30
N SER A 728 -9.47 19.62 19.23
CA SER A 728 -9.62 20.97 18.66
C SER A 728 -11.05 21.21 18.12
N LEU A 729 -11.68 20.19 17.53
CA LEU A 729 -13.09 20.21 17.12
C LEU A 729 -14.08 20.13 18.30
N LEU A 730 -13.63 19.84 19.53
CA LEU A 730 -14.45 19.96 20.74
C LEU A 730 -14.42 21.37 21.35
N LEU A 731 -13.36 22.13 21.09
CA LEU A 731 -13.10 23.44 21.71
C LEU A 731 -13.51 24.65 20.86
N GLY A 732 -13.72 24.45 19.55
CA GLY A 732 -14.30 25.44 18.62
C GLY A 732 -15.81 25.29 18.44
#